data_AF-A0AAV0F3G3-F1
#
_entry.id   AF-A0AAV0F3G3-F1
#
_cell.length_a   1.000
_cell.length_b   1.000
_cell.length_c   1.000
_cell.angle_alpha   90.00
_cell.angle_beta   90.00
_cell.angle_gamma   90.00
#
_symmetry.space_group_name_H-M   'P 1'
#
loop_
_entity.id
_entity.type
_entity.pdbx_description
1 polymer ?
#
loop_
_entity_poly.entity_id
_entity_poly.type
_entity_poly.pdbx_seq_one_letter_code
_entity_poly.pdbx_strand_id
1 'polypeptide(L)'
;MLITGESIERIFLWGHSASAIDDAFDKKVLIFGGFGGPGRHARRNDLLILDLEFSRLEVVDVQGMPLSRVGHTSLIVGKHMYVIGGRADPLNILNDVWAFSLNKKEWKLLQCSGCLFPPRHRHAAAAVGSKIYIFGGIQADVILSSLHVLDTEAMTWTEHQAEGEHPCPRHSHSMVPYGTQLYIFGGYDGEKPLGDLFSFDTETLLWKKETIHGKLPSPRFSHSMFVYKNFIGIIGGCPVTQSQYELSLLDMRSHQWKHIVVNSLENDLLVRSTANIIGDDLIMIGGGAACYAFGTKFSDPVKINLFPLLSLKSGELGESGEESGKSIDGSFWAIRIERKYAKLVKDVLKKIGWLDLRRKVYSLDDGIHICLPVTEFFSSIFPDKRTDSSAYFDSSKPIFESENPLKDISSSTEFKALKVLTECHATKIEDKVVKVKKASNTSLEVMKESVVSLISQRGLPLQLLDQLPSRWERLGDIVVLPRTCFKDPQWDSIGTELWSAVAKSLGARRLARQGRISPSGTRDSNLEMLIGDNGWVHHRENGILYSFDATKCMFSWGNLCEKLRMAHLDCTDEVIVDLFAGIGYFVLPFLVRANAKLVYACEWNPMAIEALRNNLEENLVADRCVVLEGDNRIVAPKGVAHRVCLGLLPSSEGSWVTAVRTLREEGGVMHIHGNVKDSEEVSWTQHVLQSIEDIARSEGRVWDISVEHMERVKWYAPRIRHLVADVRCRRRGE
;
A
#
# COMPACT_ATOMS: atom_id res chain seq x y z
N MET A 1 -7.07 12.48 6.98
CA MET A 1 -6.23 13.59 7.49
C MET A 1 -5.59 14.27 6.28
N LEU A 2 -5.67 15.60 6.14
CA LEU A 2 -5.00 16.30 5.03
C LEU A 2 -3.60 16.69 5.50
N ILE A 3 -2.56 16.07 4.94
CA ILE A 3 -1.16 16.29 5.32
C ILE A 3 -0.52 17.24 4.29
N THR A 4 0.21 18.23 4.77
CA THR A 4 0.96 19.22 3.98
C THR A 4 2.47 19.06 4.17
N GLY A 5 3.29 19.73 3.36
CA GLY A 5 4.76 19.59 3.41
C GLY A 5 5.25 18.49 2.47
N GLU A 6 5.93 17.49 3.02
CA GLU A 6 6.39 16.32 2.26
C GLU A 6 5.22 15.48 1.73
N SER A 7 5.45 14.72 0.65
CA SER A 7 4.43 13.82 0.10
C SER A 7 3.98 12.79 1.13
N ILE A 8 2.68 12.60 1.26
CA ILE A 8 2.07 11.57 2.11
C ILE A 8 2.55 10.15 1.76
N GLU A 9 2.99 9.94 0.51
CA GLU A 9 3.56 8.67 0.07
C GLU A 9 4.84 8.30 0.85
N ARG A 10 5.52 9.26 1.49
CA ARG A 10 6.70 8.99 2.34
C ARG A 10 6.38 8.14 3.57
N ILE A 11 5.13 8.18 4.04
CA ILE A 11 4.68 7.41 5.19
C ILE A 11 3.86 6.17 4.80
N PHE A 12 3.81 5.85 3.51
CA PHE A 12 3.35 4.55 3.00
C PHE A 12 4.46 3.52 3.23
N LEU A 13 4.54 3.09 4.49
CA LEU A 13 5.60 2.25 5.03
C LEU A 13 5.00 1.08 5.80
N TRP A 14 5.64 -0.07 5.72
CA TRP A 14 5.36 -1.21 6.63
C TRP A 14 6.66 -1.68 7.31
N GLY A 15 6.54 -2.14 8.55
CA GLY A 15 7.70 -2.52 9.37
C GLY A 15 8.63 -1.36 9.74
N HIS A 16 8.13 -0.13 9.65
CA HIS A 16 8.71 1.06 10.28
C HIS A 16 8.41 1.04 11.78
N SER A 17 8.99 1.97 12.53
CA SER A 17 8.59 2.29 13.89
C SER A 17 8.13 3.74 13.97
N ALA A 18 7.30 4.04 14.97
CA ALA A 18 6.84 5.39 15.22
C ALA A 18 6.69 5.62 16.71
N SER A 19 6.89 6.87 17.14
CA SER A 19 6.81 7.26 18.54
C SER A 19 6.17 8.64 18.68
N ALA A 20 5.17 8.75 19.55
CA ALA A 20 4.45 9.99 19.81
C ALA A 20 5.20 10.86 20.83
N ILE A 21 5.24 12.17 20.53
CA ILE A 21 5.49 13.25 21.48
C ILE A 21 4.13 13.92 21.69
N ASP A 22 3.66 13.88 22.93
CA ASP A 22 2.42 14.52 23.37
C ASP A 22 2.70 15.29 24.64
N ASP A 23 3.22 16.51 24.49
CA ASP A 23 3.35 17.46 25.57
C ASP A 23 2.50 18.72 25.29
N ALA A 24 2.51 19.68 26.21
CA ALA A 24 1.66 20.87 26.12
C ALA A 24 1.95 21.74 24.88
N PHE A 25 3.14 21.61 24.29
CA PHE A 25 3.64 22.46 23.21
C PHE A 25 3.93 21.68 21.92
N ASP A 26 4.10 20.36 21.98
CA ASP A 26 4.48 19.51 20.87
C ASP A 26 3.54 18.29 20.76
N LYS A 27 2.85 18.20 19.61
CA LYS A 27 1.98 17.09 19.23
C LYS A 27 2.47 16.46 17.93
N LYS A 28 3.47 15.60 18.04
CA LYS A 28 4.27 15.10 16.91
C LYS A 28 4.39 13.58 16.93
N VAL A 29 4.44 12.97 15.76
CA VAL A 29 4.83 11.57 15.62
C VAL A 29 6.15 11.49 14.87
N LEU A 30 7.18 10.94 15.51
CA LEU A 30 8.44 10.62 14.87
C LEU A 30 8.32 9.25 14.21
N ILE A 31 8.70 9.14 12.95
CA ILE A 31 8.58 7.91 12.15
C ILE A 31 9.97 7.58 11.62
N PHE A 32 10.44 6.35 11.87
CA PHE A 32 11.77 5.93 11.44
C PHE A 32 11.74 4.60 10.68
N GLY A 33 12.53 4.56 9.61
CA GLY A 33 12.79 3.37 8.82
C GLY A 33 11.57 2.77 8.15
N GLY A 34 11.58 1.45 7.96
CA GLY A 34 10.52 0.74 7.24
C GLY A 34 10.85 0.48 5.78
N PHE A 35 9.89 -0.10 5.07
CA PHE A 35 9.98 -0.37 3.63
C PHE A 35 8.83 0.30 2.91
N GLY A 36 9.12 1.00 1.82
CA GLY A 36 8.14 1.83 1.10
C GLY A 36 8.64 3.26 0.90
N GLY A 37 7.74 4.23 0.71
CA GLY A 37 8.08 5.61 0.37
C GLY A 37 8.13 5.90 -1.15
N PRO A 38 8.35 7.17 -1.56
CA PRO A 38 8.44 7.57 -2.97
C PRO A 38 9.65 6.92 -3.66
N GLY A 39 9.44 6.30 -4.83
CA GLY A 39 10.46 5.60 -5.63
C GLY A 39 10.25 4.07 -5.70
N ARG A 40 11.29 3.31 -6.10
CA ARG A 40 11.26 1.83 -6.04
C ARG A 40 11.17 1.41 -4.56
N HIS A 41 10.30 0.44 -4.25
CA HIS A 41 10.10 -0.09 -2.90
C HIS A 41 11.41 -0.52 -2.21
N ALA A 42 11.94 0.33 -1.33
CA ALA A 42 13.22 0.14 -0.67
C ALA A 42 13.08 0.28 0.84
N ARG A 43 14.08 -0.23 1.58
CA ARG A 43 14.20 0.07 3.01
C ARG A 43 14.65 1.52 3.18
N ARG A 44 14.15 2.19 4.21
CA ARG A 44 14.42 3.60 4.50
C ARG A 44 15.20 3.74 5.80
N ASN A 45 15.91 4.85 5.93
CA ASN A 45 16.51 5.38 7.16
C ASN A 45 16.16 6.86 7.38
N ASP A 46 15.17 7.38 6.67
CA ASP A 46 14.71 8.74 6.92
C ASP A 46 14.08 8.81 8.32
N LEU A 47 14.31 9.92 9.01
CA LEU A 47 13.51 10.33 10.17
C LEU A 47 12.48 11.36 9.69
N LEU A 48 11.20 11.01 9.81
CA LEU A 48 10.10 11.90 9.48
C LEU A 48 9.43 12.40 10.76
N ILE A 49 8.97 13.64 10.76
CA ILE A 49 8.12 14.21 11.80
C ILE A 49 6.77 14.53 11.17
N LEU A 50 5.72 13.92 11.70
CA LEU A 50 4.35 14.32 11.44
C LEU A 50 3.88 15.22 12.58
N ASP A 51 3.81 16.52 12.30
CA ASP A 51 3.23 17.52 13.19
C ASP A 51 1.71 17.54 13.00
N LEU A 52 0.97 17.24 14.08
CA LEU A 52 -0.48 17.15 14.03
C LEU A 52 -1.17 18.49 14.27
N GLU A 53 -0.49 19.46 14.89
CA GLU A 53 -1.04 20.80 15.09
C GLU A 53 -1.15 21.52 13.74
N PHE A 54 -0.09 21.43 12.93
CA PHE A 54 -0.04 22.03 11.60
C PHE A 54 -0.41 21.05 10.48
N SER A 55 -0.68 19.77 10.82
CA SER A 55 -0.90 18.68 9.84
C SER A 55 0.19 18.67 8.77
N ARG A 56 1.45 18.75 9.20
CA ARG A 56 2.62 18.92 8.34
C ARG A 56 3.58 17.75 8.50
N LEU A 57 3.98 17.15 7.39
CA LEU A 57 5.01 16.12 7.33
C LEU A 57 6.33 16.75 6.90
N GLU A 58 7.38 16.47 7.67
CA GLU A 58 8.73 17.00 7.44
C GLU A 58 9.77 15.88 7.52
N VAL A 59 10.81 15.97 6.69
CA VAL A 59 12.03 15.17 6.84
C VAL A 59 12.97 15.91 7.76
N VAL A 60 13.56 15.20 8.71
CA VAL A 60 14.57 15.74 9.61
C VAL A 60 15.93 15.50 8.97
N ASP A 61 16.56 16.56 8.46
CA ASP A 61 17.89 16.49 7.82
C ASP A 61 18.98 16.42 8.89
N VAL A 62 19.58 15.24 9.03
CA VAL A 62 20.54 14.95 10.10
C VAL A 62 21.68 14.05 9.60
N GLN A 63 22.89 14.33 10.08
CA GLN A 63 24.07 13.55 9.71
C GLN A 63 24.28 12.35 10.64
N GLY A 64 24.97 11.31 10.14
CA GLY A 64 25.32 10.14 10.93
C GLY A 64 24.13 9.23 11.29
N MET A 65 23.14 9.10 10.40
CA MET A 65 21.91 8.34 10.64
C MET A 65 22.13 6.82 10.74
N PRO A 66 21.23 6.09 11.43
CA PRO A 66 21.24 4.64 11.43
C PRO A 66 21.05 4.06 10.01
N LEU A 67 21.53 2.83 9.78
CA LEU A 67 21.27 2.10 8.53
C LEU A 67 19.77 1.93 8.25
N SER A 68 19.41 1.86 6.97
CA SER A 68 18.04 1.58 6.53
C SER A 68 17.58 0.24 7.06
N ARG A 69 16.41 0.16 7.70
CA ARG A 69 16.03 -1.03 8.46
C ARG A 69 14.53 -1.25 8.57
N VAL A 70 14.13 -2.51 8.79
CA VAL A 70 12.74 -2.92 9.04
C VAL A 70 12.65 -3.82 10.27
N GLY A 71 11.48 -3.81 10.93
CA GLY A 71 11.22 -4.68 12.08
C GLY A 71 12.12 -4.39 13.29
N HIS A 72 12.61 -3.16 13.39
CA HIS A 72 13.21 -2.60 14.60
C HIS A 72 12.11 -2.08 15.51
N THR A 73 12.46 -1.72 16.74
CA THR A 73 11.57 -0.95 17.62
C THR A 73 12.10 0.46 17.81
N SER A 74 11.19 1.41 18.04
CA SER A 74 11.54 2.73 18.55
C SER A 74 10.61 3.17 19.65
N LEU A 75 11.14 3.96 20.58
CA LEU A 75 10.38 4.59 21.64
C LEU A 75 11.14 5.80 22.19
N ILE A 76 10.40 6.68 22.87
CA ILE A 76 10.96 7.88 23.50
C ILE A 76 11.16 7.60 24.99
N VAL A 77 12.37 7.88 25.49
CA VAL A 77 12.69 7.90 26.91
C VAL A 77 13.38 9.22 27.21
N GLY A 78 12.77 10.02 28.09
CA GLY A 78 13.21 11.39 28.34
C GLY A 78 13.23 12.23 27.06
N LYS A 79 14.38 12.82 26.73
CA LYS A 79 14.56 13.69 25.55
C LYS A 79 15.21 12.99 24.35
N HIS A 80 15.16 11.66 24.32
CA HIS A 80 15.78 10.86 23.27
C HIS A 80 14.80 9.84 22.70
N MET A 81 14.79 9.70 21.38
CA MET A 81 14.18 8.56 20.70
C MET A 81 15.25 7.48 20.53
N TYR A 82 14.98 6.27 20.99
CA TYR A 82 15.85 5.12 20.83
C TYR A 82 15.37 4.26 19.66
N VAL A 83 16.28 3.78 18.83
CA VAL A 83 16.03 2.83 17.74
C VAL A 83 16.91 1.61 17.97
N ILE A 84 16.28 0.44 18.08
CA ILE A 84 16.97 -0.78 18.54
C ILE A 84 16.76 -1.93 17.56
N GLY A 85 17.88 -2.51 17.11
CA GLY A 85 17.93 -3.71 16.27
C GLY A 85 17.22 -3.58 14.92
N GLY A 86 16.55 -4.66 14.50
CA GLY A 86 15.91 -4.78 13.19
C GLY A 86 16.80 -5.48 12.17
N ARG A 87 16.52 -5.31 10.89
CA ARG A 87 17.38 -5.84 9.81
C ARG A 87 17.57 -4.83 8.68
N ALA A 88 18.81 -4.68 8.23
CA ALA A 88 19.16 -3.82 7.11
C ALA A 88 18.95 -4.50 5.75
N ASP A 89 19.13 -5.81 5.69
CA ASP A 89 18.86 -6.64 4.52
C ASP A 89 18.51 -8.08 4.99
N PRO A 90 18.26 -9.07 4.11
CA PRO A 90 17.94 -10.42 4.54
C PRO A 90 19.03 -11.13 5.37
N LEU A 91 20.30 -10.76 5.21
CA LEU A 91 21.45 -11.37 5.89
C LEU A 91 21.96 -10.52 7.05
N ASN A 92 21.76 -9.20 6.99
CA ASN A 92 22.23 -8.27 8.00
C ASN A 92 21.15 -7.96 9.04
N ILE A 93 21.13 -8.76 10.11
CA ILE A 93 20.31 -8.55 11.31
C ILE A 93 21.12 -7.71 12.29
N LEU A 94 20.49 -6.68 12.85
CA LEU A 94 21.15 -5.65 13.65
C LEU A 94 20.85 -5.84 15.14
N ASN A 95 21.80 -5.44 15.98
CA ASN A 95 21.66 -5.29 17.43
C ASN A 95 22.13 -3.91 17.93
N ASP A 96 22.37 -2.97 17.02
CA ASP A 96 22.81 -1.62 17.38
C ASP A 96 21.70 -0.83 18.09
N VAL A 97 22.12 0.10 18.93
CA VAL A 97 21.26 1.02 19.67
C VAL A 97 21.62 2.44 19.24
N TRP A 98 20.66 3.10 18.61
CA TRP A 98 20.80 4.49 18.20
C TRP A 98 19.91 5.38 19.06
N ALA A 99 20.43 6.53 19.48
CA ALA A 99 19.66 7.55 20.17
C ALA A 99 19.64 8.83 19.34
N PHE A 100 18.44 9.33 19.07
CA PHE A 100 18.21 10.63 18.47
C PHE A 100 17.87 11.65 19.55
N SER A 101 18.66 12.71 19.66
CA SER A 101 18.39 13.80 20.60
C SER A 101 17.30 14.72 20.07
N LEU A 102 16.18 14.83 20.77
CA LEU A 102 15.07 15.71 20.38
C LEU A 102 15.46 17.19 20.41
N ASN A 103 16.38 17.57 21.32
CA ASN A 103 16.86 18.96 21.45
C ASN A 103 17.88 19.31 20.37
N LYS A 104 18.92 18.47 20.21
CA LYS A 104 20.04 18.76 19.31
C LYS A 104 19.74 18.39 17.85
N LYS A 105 18.75 17.52 17.64
CA LYS A 105 18.45 16.88 16.37
C LYS A 105 19.66 16.13 15.81
N GLU A 106 20.29 15.31 16.64
CA GLU A 106 21.50 14.55 16.26
C GLU A 106 21.34 13.08 16.64
N TRP A 107 21.82 12.20 15.77
CA TRP A 107 21.94 10.77 16.03
C TRP A 107 23.25 10.44 16.71
N LYS A 108 23.20 9.50 17.65
CA LYS A 108 24.38 8.91 18.27
C LYS A 108 24.23 7.40 18.33
N LEU A 109 25.22 6.69 17.80
CA LEU A 109 25.39 5.26 18.05
C LEU A 109 25.86 5.08 19.49
N LEU A 110 25.08 4.36 20.30
CA LEU A 110 25.38 4.13 21.69
C LEU A 110 26.27 2.90 21.85
N GLN A 111 27.28 3.03 22.72
CA GLN A 111 28.09 1.91 23.19
C GLN A 111 27.49 1.46 24.51
N CYS A 112 26.85 0.29 24.50
CA CYS A 112 26.25 -0.30 25.68
C CYS A 112 27.14 -1.43 26.21
N SER A 113 27.08 -1.67 27.52
CA SER A 113 27.83 -2.75 28.18
C SER A 113 26.88 -3.74 28.87
N GLY A 114 27.40 -4.77 29.53
CA GLY A 114 26.58 -5.80 30.21
C GLY A 114 26.24 -7.00 29.33
N CYS A 115 25.07 -7.60 29.55
CA CYS A 115 24.59 -8.75 28.77
C CYS A 115 24.06 -8.30 27.41
N LEU A 116 24.95 -8.21 26.42
CA LEU A 116 24.66 -7.57 25.14
C LEU A 116 23.42 -8.14 24.44
N PHE A 117 22.56 -7.23 23.99
CA PHE A 117 21.40 -7.56 23.17
C PHE A 117 21.82 -8.29 21.88
N PRO A 118 21.31 -9.50 21.61
CA PRO A 118 21.67 -10.25 20.42
C PRO A 118 20.91 -9.74 19.18
N PRO A 119 21.49 -9.87 17.97
CA PRO A 119 20.86 -9.41 16.73
C PRO A 119 19.50 -10.02 16.51
N ARG A 120 18.47 -9.18 16.44
CA ARG A 120 17.10 -9.64 16.20
C ARG A 120 16.21 -8.59 15.57
N HIS A 121 15.17 -9.05 14.88
CA HIS A 121 14.11 -8.21 14.34
C HIS A 121 12.72 -8.75 14.70
N ARG A 122 11.68 -7.92 14.53
CA ARG A 122 10.27 -8.24 14.87
C ARG A 122 10.07 -8.61 16.35
N HIS A 123 10.94 -8.09 17.22
CA HIS A 123 10.75 -8.06 18.67
C HIS A 123 9.79 -6.93 19.04
N ALA A 124 9.23 -6.96 20.25
CA ALA A 124 8.47 -5.85 20.81
C ALA A 124 9.26 -5.15 21.91
N ALA A 125 9.04 -3.85 22.08
CA ALA A 125 9.70 -3.05 23.11
C ALA A 125 8.73 -2.09 23.79
N ALA A 126 8.95 -1.82 25.07
CA ALA A 126 8.21 -0.85 25.87
C ALA A 126 9.12 -0.28 26.96
N ALA A 127 8.85 0.94 27.42
CA ALA A 127 9.61 1.58 28.49
C ALA A 127 8.79 1.73 29.77
N VAL A 128 9.46 1.51 30.90
CA VAL A 128 8.98 1.87 32.25
C VAL A 128 10.11 2.64 32.93
N GLY A 129 9.87 3.91 33.24
CA GLY A 129 10.91 4.81 33.72
C GLY A 129 12.06 4.98 32.72
N SER A 130 13.29 4.82 33.18
CA SER A 130 14.52 4.89 32.36
C SER A 130 14.89 3.55 31.69
N LYS A 131 14.08 2.50 31.86
CA LYS A 131 14.39 1.15 31.36
C LYS A 131 13.55 0.81 30.14
N ILE A 132 14.23 0.28 29.10
CA ILE A 132 13.61 -0.22 27.88
C ILE A 132 13.65 -1.74 27.92
N TYR A 133 12.47 -2.36 27.91
CA TYR A 133 12.30 -3.80 27.92
C TYR A 133 12.04 -4.29 26.50
N ILE A 134 12.69 -5.39 26.11
CA ILE A 134 12.59 -5.99 24.78
C ILE A 134 12.34 -7.48 24.92
N PHE A 135 11.26 -7.95 24.31
CA PHE A 135 10.86 -9.35 24.35
C PHE A 135 10.79 -10.00 22.97
N GLY A 136 11.24 -11.25 22.90
CA GLY A 136 11.11 -12.12 21.74
C GLY A 136 11.77 -11.62 20.47
N GLY A 137 11.17 -11.91 19.31
CA GLY A 137 11.71 -11.58 17.98
C GLY A 137 12.38 -12.77 17.29
N ILE A 138 13.05 -12.49 16.17
CA ILE A 138 13.72 -13.50 15.34
C ILE A 138 15.19 -13.16 15.20
N GLN A 139 16.05 -14.15 15.45
CA GLN A 139 17.48 -14.14 15.14
C GLN A 139 17.76 -15.24 14.12
N ALA A 140 18.15 -14.85 12.91
CA ALA A 140 18.24 -15.75 11.75
C ALA A 140 16.91 -16.52 11.55
N ASP A 141 16.89 -17.82 11.84
CA ASP A 141 15.70 -18.68 11.75
C ASP A 141 15.18 -19.13 13.14
N VAL A 142 15.74 -18.60 14.22
CA VAL A 142 15.36 -18.93 15.60
C VAL A 142 14.42 -17.86 16.15
N ILE A 143 13.27 -18.30 16.65
CA ILE A 143 12.31 -17.44 17.36
C ILE A 143 12.71 -17.41 18.83
N LEU A 144 12.80 -16.21 19.39
CA LEU A 144 13.29 -15.98 20.74
C LEU A 144 12.15 -15.76 21.73
N SER A 145 12.41 -16.06 23.00
CA SER A 145 11.55 -15.75 24.15
C SER A 145 12.29 -14.97 25.24
N SER A 146 13.51 -14.49 24.99
CA SER A 146 14.28 -13.78 26.01
C SER A 146 13.79 -12.35 26.24
N LEU A 147 13.86 -11.91 27.50
CA LEU A 147 13.60 -10.55 27.94
C LEU A 147 14.92 -9.82 28.21
N HIS A 148 15.25 -8.86 27.36
CA HIS A 148 16.42 -7.98 27.54
C HIS A 148 15.97 -6.60 28.01
N VAL A 149 16.75 -5.98 28.88
CA VAL A 149 16.45 -4.68 29.45
C VAL A 149 17.65 -3.77 29.27
N LEU A 150 17.45 -2.62 28.62
CA LEU A 150 18.43 -1.55 28.53
C LEU A 150 18.10 -0.50 29.57
N ASP A 151 19.01 -0.28 30.50
CA ASP A 151 19.00 0.90 31.36
C ASP A 151 19.57 2.09 30.58
N THR A 152 18.75 3.11 30.32
CA THR A 152 19.16 4.25 29.50
C THR A 152 19.99 5.30 30.27
N GLU A 153 20.09 5.20 31.59
CA GLU A 153 20.96 6.05 32.41
C GLU A 153 22.35 5.44 32.51
N ALA A 154 22.43 4.14 32.83
CA ALA A 154 23.69 3.41 32.94
C ALA A 154 24.24 2.96 31.57
N MET A 155 23.41 2.92 30.53
CA MET A 155 23.71 2.32 29.21
C MET A 155 24.18 0.87 29.32
N THR A 156 23.53 0.11 30.20
CA THR A 156 23.83 -1.30 30.48
C THR A 156 22.65 -2.19 30.10
N TRP A 157 22.98 -3.35 29.54
CA TRP A 157 22.02 -4.40 29.25
C TRP A 157 22.00 -5.46 30.34
N THR A 158 20.79 -5.92 30.69
CA THR A 158 20.55 -7.11 31.49
C THR A 158 19.60 -8.06 30.77
N GLU A 159 19.85 -9.36 30.85
CA GLU A 159 18.87 -10.38 30.45
C GLU A 159 18.19 -10.91 31.71
N HIS A 160 16.87 -10.84 31.74
CA HIS A 160 16.08 -11.43 32.82
C HIS A 160 15.72 -12.87 32.48
N GLN A 161 15.94 -13.78 33.43
CA GLN A 161 15.55 -15.17 33.30
C GLN A 161 14.05 -15.33 33.47
N ALA A 162 13.52 -16.36 32.82
CA ALA A 162 12.10 -16.66 32.78
C ALA A 162 11.58 -17.15 34.14
N GLU A 163 10.85 -16.31 34.87
CA GLU A 163 10.14 -16.69 36.10
C GLU A 163 8.62 -16.44 35.95
N GLY A 164 7.81 -17.28 36.59
CA GLY A 164 6.34 -17.24 36.47
C GLY A 164 5.79 -17.91 35.21
N GLU A 165 4.63 -17.45 34.74
CA GLU A 165 3.94 -17.98 33.55
C GLU A 165 4.55 -17.40 32.27
N HIS A 166 5.76 -17.82 31.94
CA HIS A 166 6.54 -17.23 30.87
C HIS A 166 5.92 -17.44 29.46
N PRO A 167 5.83 -16.40 28.60
CA PRO A 167 5.34 -16.56 27.24
C PRO A 167 6.24 -17.44 26.36
N CYS A 168 5.66 -18.22 25.45
CA CYS A 168 6.44 -18.99 24.47
C CYS A 168 7.27 -18.07 23.54
N PRO A 169 8.32 -18.62 22.86
CA PRO A 169 9.02 -17.91 21.80
C PRO A 169 8.06 -17.36 20.76
N ARG A 170 8.17 -16.07 20.46
CA ARG A 170 7.26 -15.38 19.57
C ARG A 170 7.88 -14.16 18.90
N HIS A 171 7.40 -13.85 17.71
CA HIS A 171 7.75 -12.61 17.01
C HIS A 171 6.50 -11.90 16.49
N SER A 172 6.66 -10.65 16.02
CA SER A 172 5.57 -9.84 15.49
C SER A 172 4.38 -9.69 16.48
N HIS A 173 4.64 -9.78 17.78
CA HIS A 173 3.69 -9.42 18.84
C HIS A 173 3.85 -7.92 19.16
N SER A 174 2.97 -7.39 20.00
CA SER A 174 3.09 -6.03 20.53
C SER A 174 3.26 -6.05 22.04
N MET A 175 3.89 -5.00 22.57
CA MET A 175 4.09 -4.80 24.00
C MET A 175 3.83 -3.35 24.37
N VAL A 176 3.10 -3.09 25.45
CA VAL A 176 2.84 -1.74 25.96
C VAL A 176 2.95 -1.67 27.48
N PRO A 177 3.40 -0.53 28.04
CA PRO A 177 3.45 -0.34 29.49
C PRO A 177 2.11 0.19 30.04
N TYR A 178 1.64 -0.34 31.16
CA TYR A 178 0.54 0.23 31.94
C TYR A 178 0.90 0.19 33.43
N GLY A 179 1.21 1.37 33.99
CA GLY A 179 1.80 1.46 35.34
C GLY A 179 3.19 0.81 35.37
N THR A 180 3.41 -0.10 36.32
CA THR A 180 4.65 -0.88 36.48
C THR A 180 4.66 -2.19 35.70
N GLN A 181 3.59 -2.50 34.95
CA GLN A 181 3.45 -3.74 34.22
C GLN A 181 3.60 -3.55 32.72
N LEU A 182 4.18 -4.54 32.05
CA LEU A 182 4.29 -4.65 30.60
C LEU A 182 3.30 -5.69 30.10
N TYR A 183 2.41 -5.30 29.20
CA TYR A 183 1.43 -6.21 28.62
C TYR A 183 1.85 -6.63 27.22
N ILE A 184 1.87 -7.94 26.97
CA ILE A 184 2.16 -8.55 25.67
C ILE A 184 0.92 -9.27 25.16
N PHE A 185 0.55 -9.01 23.90
CA PHE A 185 -0.51 -9.76 23.24
C PHE A 185 -0.06 -10.36 21.91
N GLY A 186 -0.53 -11.59 21.67
CA GLY A 186 -0.44 -12.28 20.39
C GLY A 186 0.99 -12.54 19.90
N GLY A 187 1.16 -12.53 18.57
CA GLY A 187 2.41 -12.91 17.89
C GLY A 187 2.28 -14.19 17.09
N TYR A 188 3.41 -14.68 16.57
CA TYR A 188 3.53 -15.95 15.85
C TYR A 188 4.67 -16.76 16.48
N ASP A 189 4.42 -18.02 16.79
CA ASP A 189 5.35 -18.94 17.46
C ASP A 189 6.18 -19.79 16.46
N GLY A 190 5.94 -19.64 15.16
CA GLY A 190 6.54 -20.47 14.11
C GLY A 190 5.55 -21.43 13.48
N GLU A 191 4.44 -21.71 14.14
CA GLU A 191 3.40 -22.62 13.67
C GLU A 191 2.07 -21.87 13.47
N LYS A 192 1.64 -21.08 14.46
CA LYS A 192 0.31 -20.45 14.49
C LYS A 192 0.30 -19.03 15.04
N PRO A 193 -0.71 -18.21 14.67
CA PRO A 193 -1.00 -16.96 15.36
C PRO A 193 -1.41 -17.22 16.82
N LEU A 194 -0.96 -16.34 17.72
CA LEU A 194 -1.24 -16.39 19.14
C LEU A 194 -2.28 -15.32 19.53
N GLY A 195 -3.07 -15.59 20.57
CA GLY A 195 -4.13 -14.70 21.08
C GLY A 195 -4.18 -14.64 22.60
N ASP A 196 -3.05 -14.95 23.25
CA ASP A 196 -2.85 -14.88 24.69
C ASP A 196 -2.38 -13.48 25.11
N LEU A 197 -2.78 -13.08 26.32
CA LEU A 197 -2.34 -11.85 26.97
C LEU A 197 -1.46 -12.23 28.17
N PHE A 198 -0.27 -11.66 28.24
CA PHE A 198 0.63 -11.78 29.39
C PHE A 198 0.94 -10.41 29.96
N SER A 199 1.20 -10.37 31.26
CA SER A 199 1.78 -9.24 31.96
C SER A 199 3.15 -9.64 32.52
N PHE A 200 4.09 -8.70 32.50
CA PHE A 200 5.34 -8.77 33.24
C PHE A 200 5.40 -7.61 34.21
N ASP A 201 5.51 -7.91 35.49
CA ASP A 201 5.62 -6.90 36.53
C ASP A 201 7.09 -6.51 36.70
N THR A 202 7.40 -5.22 36.49
CA THR A 202 8.79 -4.74 36.49
C THR A 202 9.40 -4.60 37.88
N GLU A 203 8.61 -4.70 38.94
CA GLU A 203 9.07 -4.65 40.33
C GLU A 203 9.37 -6.05 40.87
N THR A 204 8.45 -6.99 40.65
CA THR A 204 8.57 -8.38 41.10
C THR A 204 9.34 -9.27 40.11
N LEU A 205 9.48 -8.83 38.87
CA LEU A 205 10.14 -9.55 37.77
C LEU A 205 9.47 -10.87 37.39
N LEU A 206 8.16 -10.97 37.60
CA LEU A 206 7.38 -12.18 37.32
C LEU A 206 6.47 -12.01 36.09
N TRP A 207 6.42 -13.05 35.26
CA TRP A 207 5.42 -13.19 34.21
C TRP A 207 4.12 -13.79 34.75
N LYS A 208 3.00 -13.31 34.23
CA LYS A 208 1.67 -13.82 34.52
C LYS A 208 0.84 -13.91 33.24
N LYS A 209 0.09 -14.99 33.08
CA LYS A 209 -0.88 -15.14 32.00
C LYS A 209 -2.19 -14.53 32.43
N GLU A 210 -2.59 -13.45 31.77
CA GLU A 210 -3.79 -12.72 32.17
C GLU A 210 -5.06 -13.45 31.71
N THR A 211 -5.96 -13.67 32.65
CA THR A 211 -7.29 -14.23 32.39
C THR A 211 -8.31 -13.11 32.52
N ILE A 212 -8.85 -12.68 31.38
CA ILE A 212 -9.68 -11.49 31.26
C ILE A 212 -11.08 -11.88 30.77
N HIS A 213 -12.11 -11.19 31.25
CA HIS A 213 -13.50 -11.46 30.91
C HIS A 213 -13.93 -10.79 29.58
N GLY A 214 -14.97 -11.34 28.96
CA GLY A 214 -15.52 -10.86 27.68
C GLY A 214 -14.97 -11.59 26.46
N LYS A 215 -15.40 -11.18 25.27
CA LYS A 215 -14.93 -11.73 23.99
C LYS A 215 -13.45 -11.40 23.82
N LEU A 216 -12.56 -12.39 23.68
CA LEU A 216 -11.15 -12.12 23.44
C LEU A 216 -10.91 -11.65 22.00
N PRO A 217 -9.91 -10.78 21.75
CA PRO A 217 -9.45 -10.52 20.40
C PRO A 217 -8.93 -11.82 19.77
N SER A 218 -9.22 -12.03 18.48
CA SER A 218 -8.78 -13.23 17.78
C SER A 218 -7.25 -13.34 17.72
N PRO A 219 -6.68 -14.56 17.73
CA PRO A 219 -5.25 -14.78 17.59
C PRO A 219 -4.66 -14.08 16.36
N ARG A 220 -3.58 -13.31 16.55
CA ARG A 220 -3.01 -12.45 15.51
C ARG A 220 -1.56 -12.04 15.75
N PHE A 221 -0.88 -11.65 14.68
CA PHE A 221 0.48 -11.10 14.68
C PHE A 221 0.59 -9.89 13.73
N SER A 222 1.64 -9.09 13.88
CA SER A 222 1.84 -7.82 13.16
C SER A 222 0.70 -6.81 13.36
N HIS A 223 -0.03 -6.90 14.48
CA HIS A 223 -0.99 -5.89 14.92
C HIS A 223 -0.28 -4.76 15.67
N SER A 224 -1.02 -3.73 16.06
CA SER A 224 -0.51 -2.65 16.92
C SER A 224 -1.25 -2.66 18.25
N MET A 225 -0.53 -2.39 19.35
CA MET A 225 -1.11 -2.11 20.67
C MET A 225 -0.86 -0.65 21.06
N PHE A 226 -1.73 -0.11 21.91
CA PHE A 226 -1.57 1.21 22.49
C PHE A 226 -2.23 1.29 23.87
N VAL A 227 -1.85 2.30 24.66
CA VAL A 227 -2.52 2.62 25.92
C VAL A 227 -3.20 3.97 25.78
N TYR A 228 -4.48 4.02 26.12
CA TYR A 228 -5.26 5.25 26.17
C TYR A 228 -6.00 5.31 27.50
N LYS A 229 -5.58 6.23 28.38
CA LYS A 229 -6.12 6.36 29.75
C LYS A 229 -6.08 4.99 30.46
N ASN A 230 -7.24 4.45 30.84
CA ASN A 230 -7.38 3.16 31.50
C ASN A 230 -7.61 1.98 30.53
N PHE A 231 -7.34 2.13 29.24
CA PHE A 231 -7.58 1.10 28.23
C PHE A 231 -6.30 0.65 27.53
N ILE A 232 -6.18 -0.65 27.32
CA ILE A 232 -5.22 -1.25 26.38
C ILE A 232 -5.95 -1.57 25.09
N GLY A 233 -5.54 -0.95 23.99
CA GLY A 233 -6.12 -1.16 22.67
C GLY A 233 -5.31 -2.12 21.81
N ILE A 234 -6.00 -2.92 20.99
CA ILE A 234 -5.43 -3.78 19.94
C ILE A 234 -6.17 -3.51 18.64
N ILE A 235 -5.41 -3.31 17.55
CA ILE A 235 -5.97 -3.08 16.22
C ILE A 235 -5.07 -3.65 15.12
N GLY A 236 -5.69 -4.09 14.02
CA GLY A 236 -5.00 -4.61 12.84
C GLY A 236 -4.37 -6.00 13.02
N GLY A 237 -3.37 -6.30 12.19
CA GLY A 237 -2.64 -7.57 12.16
C GLY A 237 -3.20 -8.66 11.23
N CYS A 238 -2.54 -9.81 11.25
CA CYS A 238 -2.87 -11.02 10.51
C CYS A 238 -3.21 -12.18 11.47
N PRO A 239 -4.12 -13.12 11.13
CA PRO A 239 -4.79 -13.28 9.84
C PRO A 239 -5.75 -12.14 9.50
N VAL A 240 -5.88 -11.83 8.21
CA VAL A 240 -6.77 -10.79 7.72
C VAL A 240 -8.19 -11.37 7.66
N THR A 241 -8.98 -11.07 8.68
CA THR A 241 -10.39 -11.47 8.80
C THR A 241 -11.29 -10.24 8.81
N GLN A 242 -12.61 -10.41 8.71
CA GLN A 242 -13.58 -9.29 8.80
C GLN A 242 -13.41 -8.44 10.09
N SER A 243 -12.80 -9.01 11.14
CA SER A 243 -12.47 -8.36 12.41
C SER A 243 -11.18 -7.49 12.39
N GLN A 244 -10.56 -7.23 11.24
CA GLN A 244 -9.38 -6.35 11.19
C GLN A 244 -9.71 -4.87 11.48
N TYR A 245 -10.98 -4.48 11.32
CA TYR A 245 -11.52 -3.15 11.62
C TYR A 245 -12.13 -3.05 13.02
N GLU A 246 -12.10 -4.14 13.78
CA GLU A 246 -12.56 -4.21 15.17
C GLU A 246 -11.41 -3.70 16.06
N LEU A 247 -11.64 -2.55 16.69
CA LEU A 247 -10.80 -2.04 17.76
C LEU A 247 -11.18 -2.75 19.06
N SER A 248 -10.30 -3.61 19.56
CA SER A 248 -10.48 -4.28 20.85
C SER A 248 -9.85 -3.45 21.95
N LEU A 249 -10.61 -3.16 23.01
CA LEU A 249 -10.20 -2.35 24.15
C LEU A 249 -10.37 -3.15 25.44
N LEU A 250 -9.29 -3.37 26.15
CA LEU A 250 -9.31 -3.93 27.50
C LEU A 250 -9.43 -2.78 28.50
N ASP A 251 -10.55 -2.71 29.23
CA ASP A 251 -10.68 -1.80 30.36
C ASP A 251 -9.90 -2.35 31.57
N MET A 252 -8.84 -1.65 31.95
CA MET A 252 -7.95 -2.05 33.05
C MET A 252 -8.60 -1.88 34.43
N ARG A 253 -9.75 -1.23 34.54
CA ARG A 253 -10.49 -1.12 35.82
C ARG A 253 -11.44 -2.29 36.03
N SER A 254 -12.13 -2.71 34.97
CA SER A 254 -13.11 -3.81 35.04
C SER A 254 -12.55 -5.15 34.58
N HIS A 255 -11.34 -5.18 34.02
CA HIS A 255 -10.74 -6.37 33.38
C HIS A 255 -11.69 -7.03 32.37
N GLN A 256 -12.28 -6.20 31.49
CA GLN A 256 -13.20 -6.64 30.46
C GLN A 256 -12.82 -6.11 29.08
N TRP A 257 -12.94 -6.97 28.07
CA TRP A 257 -12.81 -6.60 26.67
C TRP A 257 -14.08 -5.95 26.13
N LYS A 258 -13.89 -4.85 25.38
CA LYS A 258 -14.90 -4.17 24.56
C LYS A 258 -14.42 -4.17 23.11
N HIS A 259 -15.36 -4.27 22.17
CA HIS A 259 -15.05 -4.29 20.75
C HIS A 259 -15.85 -3.24 20.01
N ILE A 260 -15.16 -2.48 19.16
CA ILE A 260 -15.76 -1.34 18.45
C ILE A 260 -15.40 -1.47 16.98
N VAL A 261 -16.41 -1.47 16.11
CA VAL A 261 -16.19 -1.48 14.67
C VAL A 261 -15.87 -0.06 14.21
N VAL A 262 -14.71 0.11 13.57
CA VAL A 262 -14.28 1.40 13.02
C VAL A 262 -14.48 1.37 11.51
N ASN A 263 -15.68 1.75 11.06
CA ASN A 263 -16.10 1.69 9.65
C ASN A 263 -15.20 2.51 8.69
N SER A 264 -14.47 3.51 9.19
CA SER A 264 -13.56 4.31 8.36
C SER A 264 -12.32 3.55 7.88
N LEU A 265 -12.09 2.32 8.37
CA LEU A 265 -10.91 1.52 8.05
C LEU A 265 -11.14 0.47 6.96
N GLU A 266 -12.37 0.32 6.41
CA GLU A 266 -12.77 -0.80 5.53
C GLU A 266 -11.84 -1.06 4.33
N ASN A 267 -11.05 -0.09 3.89
CA ASN A 267 -10.11 -0.26 2.78
C ASN A 267 -8.64 -0.40 3.20
N ASP A 268 -8.30 -0.25 4.48
CA ASP A 268 -6.93 -0.28 4.98
C ASP A 268 -6.49 -1.69 5.41
N LEU A 269 -5.20 -1.97 5.24
CA LEU A 269 -4.57 -3.21 5.67
C LEU A 269 -3.58 -2.90 6.79
N LEU A 270 -4.07 -2.82 8.02
CA LEU A 270 -3.31 -2.43 9.22
C LEU A 270 -2.37 -3.54 9.72
N VAL A 271 -1.63 -4.16 8.81
CA VAL A 271 -0.63 -5.19 9.06
C VAL A 271 0.74 -4.52 9.12
N ARG A 272 1.44 -4.62 10.25
CA ARG A 272 2.71 -3.92 10.52
C ARG A 272 2.59 -2.38 10.44
N SER A 273 1.42 -1.86 10.82
CA SER A 273 1.19 -0.44 11.11
C SER A 273 1.75 -0.07 12.48
N THR A 274 1.84 1.23 12.76
CA THR A 274 2.11 1.75 14.11
C THR A 274 0.90 2.48 14.65
N ALA A 275 0.69 2.42 15.97
CA ALA A 275 -0.41 3.06 16.69
C ALA A 275 0.15 4.01 17.73
N ASN A 276 -0.20 5.29 17.65
CA ASN A 276 0.34 6.33 18.53
C ASN A 276 -0.80 7.15 19.11
N ILE A 277 -0.80 7.38 20.42
CA ILE A 277 -1.78 8.24 21.09
C ILE A 277 -1.23 9.63 21.24
N ILE A 278 -1.98 10.63 20.80
CA ILE A 278 -1.73 12.06 21.02
C ILE A 278 -3.02 12.71 21.49
N GLY A 279 -3.06 13.15 22.74
CA GLY A 279 -4.28 13.57 23.44
C GLY A 279 -5.33 12.46 23.43
N ASP A 280 -6.46 12.74 22.79
CA ASP A 280 -7.55 11.77 22.62
C ASP A 280 -7.55 11.10 21.25
N ASP A 281 -6.55 11.34 20.42
CA ASP A 281 -6.49 10.83 19.05
C ASP A 281 -5.52 9.65 18.94
N LEU A 282 -6.02 8.55 18.36
CA LEU A 282 -5.23 7.43 17.88
C LEU A 282 -4.78 7.70 16.44
N ILE A 283 -3.47 7.74 16.26
CA ILE A 283 -2.79 8.01 15.00
C ILE A 283 -2.17 6.71 14.50
N MET A 284 -2.79 6.14 13.49
CA MET A 284 -2.32 4.95 12.78
C MET A 284 -1.48 5.38 11.59
N ILE A 285 -0.24 4.90 11.50
CA ILE A 285 0.66 5.20 10.39
C ILE A 285 1.07 3.91 9.69
N GLY A 286 0.95 3.95 8.36
CA GLY A 286 1.37 2.90 7.44
C GLY A 286 0.72 1.56 7.73
N GLY A 287 1.50 0.50 7.53
CA GLY A 287 1.00 -0.86 7.43
C GLY A 287 0.74 -1.25 5.98
N GLY A 288 0.45 -2.53 5.77
CA GLY A 288 0.19 -3.06 4.45
C GLY A 288 0.67 -4.49 4.27
N ALA A 289 0.63 -4.95 3.02
CA ALA A 289 1.20 -6.22 2.63
C ALA A 289 1.71 -6.19 1.20
N ALA A 290 2.86 -6.82 0.96
CA ALA A 290 3.27 -7.23 -0.36
C ALA A 290 2.74 -8.65 -0.64
N CYS A 291 1.98 -8.78 -1.71
CA CYS A 291 1.53 -10.07 -2.21
C CYS A 291 1.93 -10.22 -3.69
N TYR A 292 2.34 -11.44 -4.04
CA TYR A 292 2.77 -11.81 -5.38
C TYR A 292 1.72 -11.49 -6.47
N ALA A 293 0.44 -11.56 -6.14
CA ALA A 293 -0.65 -11.39 -7.11
C ALA A 293 -1.16 -9.94 -7.29
N PHE A 294 -0.73 -8.99 -6.46
CA PHE A 294 -1.30 -7.62 -6.45
C PHE A 294 -0.32 -6.52 -6.04
N GLY A 295 0.97 -6.85 -5.93
CA GLY A 295 2.00 -5.89 -5.55
C GLY A 295 1.95 -5.55 -4.06
N THR A 296 2.53 -4.41 -3.71
CA THR A 296 2.55 -3.89 -2.35
C THR A 296 1.36 -2.96 -2.14
N LYS A 297 0.50 -3.29 -1.20
CA LYS A 297 -0.54 -2.39 -0.69
C LYS A 297 -0.03 -1.73 0.58
N PHE A 298 -0.14 -0.42 0.65
CA PHE A 298 0.03 0.36 1.88
C PHE A 298 -1.33 0.86 2.38
N SER A 299 -1.40 1.16 3.67
CA SER A 299 -2.58 1.79 4.27
C SER A 299 -2.36 3.29 4.40
N ASP A 300 -3.45 4.03 4.25
CA ASP A 300 -3.42 5.47 4.48
C ASP A 300 -3.23 5.76 5.99
N PRO A 301 -2.59 6.89 6.35
CA PRO A 301 -2.53 7.30 7.75
C PRO A 301 -3.93 7.68 8.26
N VAL A 302 -4.32 7.09 9.39
CA VAL A 302 -5.65 7.26 9.96
C VAL A 302 -5.57 7.96 11.30
N LYS A 303 -6.50 8.88 11.54
CA LYS A 303 -6.71 9.54 12.81
C LYS A 303 -8.09 9.15 13.34
N ILE A 304 -8.14 8.54 14.51
CA ILE A 304 -9.37 8.09 15.18
C ILE A 304 -9.47 8.79 16.52
N ASN A 305 -10.53 9.57 16.75
CA ASN A 305 -10.75 10.20 18.04
C ASN A 305 -11.37 9.18 19.02
N LEU A 306 -10.68 8.91 20.13
CA LEU A 306 -11.06 7.96 21.16
C LEU A 306 -11.90 8.58 22.28
N PHE A 307 -12.08 9.90 22.32
CA PHE A 307 -12.84 10.57 23.38
C PHE A 307 -14.29 10.06 23.52
N PRO A 308 -15.07 9.84 22.42
CA PRO A 308 -16.42 9.29 22.50
C PRO A 308 -16.50 7.92 23.19
N LEU A 309 -15.37 7.21 23.27
CA LEU A 309 -15.30 5.89 23.90
C LEU A 309 -15.41 5.98 25.43
N LEU A 310 -15.14 7.15 26.01
CA LEU A 310 -15.25 7.39 27.45
C LEU A 310 -16.69 7.60 27.90
N SER A 311 -17.59 7.99 26.99
CA SER A 311 -19.02 8.19 27.24
C SER A 311 -19.86 6.91 27.08
N LEU A 312 -19.31 5.83 26.49
CA LEU A 312 -19.97 4.54 26.40
C LEU A 312 -20.04 3.89 27.79
N LYS A 313 -21.16 4.09 28.50
CA LYS A 313 -21.44 3.44 29.79
C LYS A 313 -21.35 1.92 29.63
N SER A 314 -20.70 1.26 30.59
CA SER A 314 -20.73 -0.18 30.77
C SER A 314 -22.16 -0.65 31.05
N GLY A 315 -22.88 -1.14 30.05
CA GLY A 315 -24.23 -1.69 30.27
C GLY A 315 -25.10 -1.98 29.05
N GLU A 316 -24.84 -1.38 27.89
CA GLU A 316 -25.65 -1.67 26.69
C GLU A 316 -24.86 -2.52 25.70
N LEU A 317 -24.95 -3.85 25.85
CA LEU A 317 -24.87 -4.86 24.79
C LEU A 317 -24.99 -6.24 25.45
N GLY A 318 -26.23 -6.65 25.71
CA GLY A 318 -26.62 -8.03 25.98
C GLY A 318 -27.13 -8.70 24.69
N GLU A 319 -26.94 -10.00 24.60
CA GLU A 319 -27.04 -10.87 23.43
C GLU A 319 -28.42 -10.95 22.74
N SER A 320 -28.32 -11.38 21.47
CA SER A 320 -29.26 -12.22 20.70
C SER A 320 -30.48 -11.58 20.02
N GLY A 321 -30.83 -12.11 18.83
CA GLY A 321 -32.20 -12.11 18.34
C GLY A 321 -32.39 -11.71 16.88
N GLU A 322 -32.93 -12.66 16.11
CA GLU A 322 -33.58 -12.40 14.83
C GLU A 322 -34.77 -11.42 14.94
N GLU A 323 -35.02 -10.76 13.81
CA GLU A 323 -36.27 -10.15 13.34
C GLU A 323 -36.83 -8.83 13.92
N SER A 324 -37.33 -8.07 12.93
CA SER A 324 -38.38 -7.04 12.95
C SER A 324 -37.96 -5.58 13.14
N GLY A 325 -38.37 -4.76 12.16
CA GLY A 325 -38.09 -3.35 12.10
C GLY A 325 -38.64 -2.58 13.29
N LYS A 326 -37.76 -1.79 13.92
CA LYS A 326 -38.13 -0.65 14.76
C LYS A 326 -37.30 0.56 14.36
N SER A 327 -37.99 1.68 14.19
CA SER A 327 -37.47 3.01 13.91
C SER A 327 -36.48 3.46 14.99
N ILE A 328 -35.33 3.99 14.58
CA ILE A 328 -34.37 4.67 15.45
C ILE A 328 -34.95 6.04 15.78
N ASP A 329 -35.40 6.24 17.02
CA ASP A 329 -35.84 7.53 17.54
C ASP A 329 -34.65 8.21 18.25
N GLY A 330 -34.01 9.13 17.55
CA GLY A 330 -33.00 10.04 18.08
C GLY A 330 -33.21 11.40 17.42
N SER A 331 -33.34 12.48 18.21
CA SER A 331 -33.56 13.83 17.69
C SER A 331 -32.35 14.30 16.90
N PHE A 332 -32.47 14.31 15.57
CA PHE A 332 -31.44 14.85 14.67
C PHE A 332 -31.58 16.36 14.55
N TRP A 333 -30.48 17.04 14.22
CA TRP A 333 -30.46 18.51 14.09
C TRP A 333 -29.94 18.94 12.72
N ALA A 334 -30.46 20.05 12.23
CA ALA A 334 -30.02 20.73 11.02
C ALA A 334 -29.93 22.24 11.25
N ILE A 335 -29.14 22.94 10.45
CA ILE A 335 -29.17 24.40 10.36
C ILE A 335 -30.04 24.81 9.18
N ARG A 336 -31.05 25.63 9.44
CA ARG A 336 -31.79 26.39 8.43
C ARG A 336 -31.01 27.64 8.06
N ILE A 337 -30.72 27.82 6.77
CA ILE A 337 -29.99 28.97 6.23
C ILE A 337 -30.64 29.46 4.92
N GLU A 338 -30.57 30.76 4.63
CA GLU A 338 -30.95 31.26 3.30
C GLU A 338 -30.08 30.65 2.20
N ARG A 339 -30.70 30.31 1.06
CA ARG A 339 -30.08 29.65 -0.09
C ARG A 339 -28.81 30.36 -0.58
N LYS A 340 -28.77 31.69 -0.54
CA LYS A 340 -27.61 32.50 -0.98
C LYS A 340 -26.35 32.25 -0.14
N TYR A 341 -26.50 31.89 1.13
CA TYR A 341 -25.38 31.61 2.05
C TYR A 341 -25.06 30.11 2.20
N ALA A 342 -25.89 29.24 1.63
CA ALA A 342 -25.81 27.79 1.86
C ALA A 342 -24.47 27.16 1.45
N LYS A 343 -23.84 27.63 0.36
CA LYS A 343 -22.53 27.12 -0.08
C LYS A 343 -21.44 27.47 0.94
N LEU A 344 -21.35 28.76 1.31
CA LEU A 344 -20.38 29.26 2.29
C LEU A 344 -20.51 28.54 3.63
N VAL A 345 -21.73 28.49 4.18
CA VAL A 345 -21.98 27.85 5.48
C VAL A 345 -21.70 26.36 5.44
N LYS A 346 -22.09 25.67 4.35
CA LYS A 346 -21.77 24.25 4.16
C LYS A 346 -20.27 24.00 4.13
N ASP A 347 -19.50 24.85 3.44
CA ASP A 347 -18.05 24.72 3.34
C ASP A 347 -17.38 24.97 4.70
N VAL A 348 -17.86 25.94 5.48
CA VAL A 348 -17.41 26.20 6.86
C VAL A 348 -17.70 25.01 7.79
N LEU A 349 -18.95 24.53 7.83
CA LEU A 349 -19.34 23.37 8.64
C LEU A 349 -18.57 22.11 8.24
N LYS A 350 -18.34 21.90 6.94
CA LYS A 350 -17.57 20.77 6.42
C LYS A 350 -16.09 20.87 6.80
N LYS A 351 -15.49 22.07 6.72
CA LYS A 351 -14.09 22.32 7.06
C LYS A 351 -13.80 22.07 8.55
N ILE A 352 -14.77 22.32 9.42
CA ILE A 352 -14.63 22.22 10.88
C ILE A 352 -15.19 20.90 11.43
N GLY A 353 -15.82 20.08 10.56
CA GLY A 353 -16.36 18.77 10.96
C GLY A 353 -17.72 18.83 11.66
N TRP A 354 -18.42 19.96 11.58
CA TRP A 354 -19.75 20.16 12.16
C TRP A 354 -20.89 19.72 11.22
N LEU A 355 -20.59 19.49 9.94
CA LEU A 355 -21.57 18.99 8.97
C LEU A 355 -21.70 17.46 9.07
N ASP A 356 -22.93 16.95 9.24
CA ASP A 356 -23.20 15.51 9.19
C ASP A 356 -23.25 15.01 7.74
N LEU A 357 -22.15 14.40 7.29
CA LEU A 357 -21.98 13.92 5.92
C LEU A 357 -22.83 12.70 5.55
N ARG A 358 -23.44 12.03 6.55
CA ARG A 358 -24.28 10.83 6.37
C ARG A 358 -25.69 11.19 5.91
N ARG A 359 -26.15 12.41 6.20
CA ARG A 359 -27.47 12.94 5.83
C ARG A 359 -27.40 13.87 4.62
N LYS A 360 -28.47 13.92 3.83
CA LYS A 360 -28.57 14.79 2.65
C LYS A 360 -28.96 16.21 3.05
N VAL A 361 -28.29 17.19 2.46
CA VAL A 361 -28.75 18.58 2.43
C VAL A 361 -30.06 18.66 1.63
N TYR A 362 -31.04 19.42 2.10
CA TYR A 362 -32.34 19.57 1.44
C TYR A 362 -32.83 21.02 1.45
N SER A 363 -33.76 21.36 0.57
CA SER A 363 -34.46 22.66 0.57
C SER A 363 -35.78 22.55 1.34
N LEU A 364 -36.18 23.62 2.02
CA LEU A 364 -37.53 23.75 2.57
C LEU A 364 -38.52 24.18 1.47
N ASP A 365 -39.81 23.91 1.66
CA ASP A 365 -40.88 24.18 0.69
C ASP A 365 -41.08 25.69 0.43
N ASP A 366 -40.49 26.56 1.26
CA ASP A 366 -40.48 28.00 1.05
C ASP A 366 -39.57 28.44 -0.11
N GLY A 367 -38.75 27.54 -0.68
CA GLY A 367 -37.83 27.80 -1.79
C GLY A 367 -36.62 28.68 -1.45
N ILE A 368 -36.68 29.39 -0.33
CA ILE A 368 -35.72 30.40 0.13
C ILE A 368 -34.66 29.77 1.04
N HIS A 369 -35.01 28.73 1.79
CA HIS A 369 -34.11 28.14 2.80
C HIS A 369 -33.60 26.75 2.42
N ILE A 370 -32.37 26.48 2.86
CA ILE A 370 -31.70 25.19 2.80
C ILE A 370 -31.44 24.71 4.22
N CYS A 371 -31.62 23.41 4.44
CA CYS A 371 -31.28 22.72 5.69
C CYS A 371 -29.99 21.94 5.52
N LEU A 372 -29.02 22.21 6.38
CA LEU A 372 -27.73 21.54 6.44
C LEU A 372 -27.70 20.61 7.67
N PRO A 373 -27.69 19.29 7.48
CA PRO A 373 -27.58 18.34 8.59
C PRO A 373 -26.29 18.56 9.38
N VAL A 374 -26.37 18.66 10.70
CA VAL A 374 -25.23 18.95 11.58
C VAL A 374 -25.02 17.85 12.61
N THR A 375 -23.77 17.68 13.04
CA THR A 375 -23.41 16.68 14.05
C THR A 375 -24.05 17.02 15.40
N GLU A 376 -24.21 16.00 16.25
CA GLU A 376 -24.70 16.18 17.62
C GLU A 376 -23.80 17.12 18.43
N PHE A 377 -22.48 17.05 18.19
CA PHE A 377 -21.49 17.97 18.75
C PHE A 377 -21.77 19.43 18.39
N PHE A 378 -22.10 19.74 17.13
CA PHE A 378 -22.47 21.10 16.76
C PHE A 378 -23.76 21.55 17.46
N SER A 379 -24.73 20.64 17.59
CA SER A 379 -26.01 20.95 18.22
C SER A 379 -25.86 21.35 19.70
N SER A 380 -24.88 20.78 20.42
CA SER A 380 -24.65 21.10 21.83
C SER A 380 -23.95 22.45 22.04
N ILE A 381 -23.22 22.96 21.05
CA ILE A 381 -22.47 24.22 21.15
C ILE A 381 -23.18 25.43 20.50
N PHE A 382 -24.15 25.19 19.62
CA PHE A 382 -24.89 26.26 18.94
C PHE A 382 -26.23 26.55 19.67
N PRO A 383 -26.45 27.79 20.16
CA PRO A 383 -27.58 28.10 21.04
C PRO A 383 -28.94 27.98 20.32
N ASP A 384 -29.97 27.57 21.08
CA ASP A 384 -31.34 27.31 20.58
C ASP A 384 -32.14 28.57 20.21
N LYS A 385 -31.84 29.72 20.84
CA LYS A 385 -32.53 31.00 20.63
C LYS A 385 -31.56 32.15 20.87
N ARG A 386 -31.73 33.27 20.12
CA ARG A 386 -31.04 34.54 20.38
C ARG A 386 -31.34 34.99 21.81
N THR A 387 -30.37 34.85 22.70
CA THR A 387 -30.26 35.73 23.85
C THR A 387 -29.63 37.03 23.34
N ASP A 388 -30.35 38.15 23.53
CA ASP A 388 -29.80 39.48 23.34
C ASP A 388 -28.49 39.60 24.14
N SER A 389 -27.38 39.48 23.45
CA SER A 389 -26.04 39.64 24.00
C SER A 389 -25.22 40.47 23.03
N SER A 390 -25.62 41.73 22.92
CA SER A 390 -24.79 42.85 22.47
C SER A 390 -23.56 43.10 23.39
N ALA A 391 -23.10 42.09 24.14
CA ALA A 391 -22.14 42.24 25.23
C ALA A 391 -20.82 41.46 25.06
N TYR A 392 -20.58 40.77 23.94
CA TYR A 392 -19.31 40.02 23.73
C TYR A 392 -18.60 40.21 22.40
N PHE A 393 -19.08 41.09 21.52
CA PHE A 393 -18.44 41.32 20.22
C PHE A 393 -17.98 42.76 20.10
N ASP A 394 -16.71 42.98 20.42
CA ASP A 394 -16.01 44.22 20.12
C ASP A 394 -16.06 44.50 18.61
N SER A 395 -16.43 45.73 18.29
CA SER A 395 -16.68 46.24 16.95
C SER A 395 -15.41 46.31 16.13
N SER A 396 -15.17 45.29 15.30
CA SER A 396 -14.26 45.38 14.15
C SER A 396 -14.95 44.81 12.90
N LYS A 397 -14.71 45.50 11.79
CA LYS A 397 -15.41 45.55 10.48
C LYS A 397 -16.19 44.29 10.03
N PRO A 398 -17.32 44.46 9.29
CA PRO A 398 -18.06 43.36 8.68
C PRO A 398 -17.17 42.56 7.70
N ILE A 399 -17.26 41.22 7.77
CA ILE A 399 -16.44 40.28 6.99
C ILE A 399 -16.67 40.40 5.47
N PHE A 400 -17.76 41.06 5.04
CA PHE A 400 -18.18 41.17 3.64
C PHE A 400 -17.34 42.11 2.74
N GLU A 401 -16.21 42.66 3.21
CA GLU A 401 -15.29 43.47 2.38
C GLU A 401 -13.95 42.78 2.03
N SER A 402 -13.73 41.51 2.37
CA SER A 402 -12.52 40.78 1.91
C SER A 402 -12.85 39.79 0.79
N GLU A 403 -12.06 39.80 -0.28
CA GLU A 403 -12.28 39.02 -1.51
C GLU A 403 -12.20 37.48 -1.31
N ASN A 404 -11.92 36.97 -0.10
CA ASN A 404 -11.96 35.53 0.17
C ASN A 404 -12.04 35.16 1.67
N PRO A 405 -13.25 35.00 2.27
CA PRO A 405 -13.44 34.68 3.69
C PRO A 405 -12.79 33.38 4.16
N LEU A 406 -12.45 32.47 3.23
CA LEU A 406 -11.92 31.14 3.51
C LEU A 406 -10.42 31.11 3.83
N LYS A 407 -9.68 32.18 3.46
CA LYS A 407 -8.22 32.28 3.71
C LYS A 407 -7.87 32.68 5.15
N ASP A 408 -8.71 33.48 5.84
CA ASP A 408 -8.44 34.02 7.19
C ASP A 408 -8.82 33.11 8.37
N ILE A 409 -9.29 31.88 8.09
CA ILE A 409 -9.73 30.90 9.11
C ILE A 409 -8.56 30.02 9.60
N SER A 410 -7.32 30.26 9.17
CA SER A 410 -6.17 29.38 9.42
C SER A 410 -5.51 29.48 10.81
N SER A 411 -6.13 30.08 11.83
CA SER A 411 -5.48 30.21 13.16
C SER A 411 -6.37 30.39 14.41
N SER A 412 -7.70 30.28 14.32
CA SER A 412 -8.58 30.03 15.50
C SER A 412 -10.00 29.66 15.02
N THR A 413 -10.38 28.40 15.22
CA THR A 413 -11.26 27.71 14.25
C THR A 413 -12.76 27.76 14.56
N GLU A 414 -13.18 27.70 15.82
CA GLU A 414 -14.61 27.52 16.16
C GLU A 414 -15.35 28.85 16.36
N PHE A 415 -14.70 29.84 16.99
CA PHE A 415 -15.28 31.16 17.24
C PHE A 415 -15.55 31.96 15.95
N LYS A 416 -14.62 31.94 14.99
CA LYS A 416 -14.80 32.57 13.68
C LYS A 416 -15.94 31.94 12.88
N ALA A 417 -16.10 30.62 12.99
CA ALA A 417 -17.18 29.88 12.33
C ALA A 417 -18.55 30.18 12.94
N LEU A 418 -18.63 30.28 14.27
CA LEU A 418 -19.83 30.74 14.97
C LEU A 418 -20.20 32.18 14.56
N LYS A 419 -19.22 33.06 14.38
CA LYS A 419 -19.44 34.43 13.86
C LYS A 419 -20.02 34.41 12.45
N VAL A 420 -19.45 33.62 11.53
CA VAL A 420 -19.97 33.46 10.15
C VAL A 420 -21.40 32.90 10.14
N LEU A 421 -21.69 31.90 10.97
CA LEU A 421 -23.03 31.33 11.11
C LEU A 421 -24.04 32.38 11.62
N THR A 422 -23.64 33.21 12.58
CA THR A 422 -24.47 34.27 13.15
C THR A 422 -24.75 35.39 12.13
N GLU A 423 -23.72 35.82 11.40
CA GLU A 423 -23.83 36.83 10.32
C GLU A 423 -24.69 36.34 9.15
N CYS A 424 -24.66 35.04 8.84
CA CYS A 424 -25.50 34.45 7.79
C CYS A 424 -26.93 34.11 8.28
N HIS A 425 -27.27 34.44 9.53
CA HIS A 425 -28.58 34.15 10.16
C HIS A 425 -28.94 32.65 10.21
N ALA A 426 -27.94 31.79 10.43
CA ALA A 426 -28.13 30.36 10.66
C ALA A 426 -29.03 30.11 11.88
N THR A 427 -30.09 29.31 11.71
CA THR A 427 -30.98 28.92 12.82
C THR A 427 -30.96 27.41 13.00
N LYS A 428 -30.75 26.92 14.23
CA LYS A 428 -30.81 25.49 14.54
C LYS A 428 -32.26 25.01 14.57
N ILE A 429 -32.52 23.88 13.91
CA ILE A 429 -33.83 23.26 13.84
C ILE A 429 -33.72 21.75 14.08
N GLU A 430 -34.78 21.16 14.62
CA GLU A 430 -34.92 19.70 14.71
C GLU A 430 -35.15 19.13 13.30
N ASP A 431 -34.31 18.16 12.90
CA ASP A 431 -34.30 17.56 11.58
C ASP A 431 -35.23 16.34 11.51
N LYS A 432 -36.52 16.61 11.31
CA LYS A 432 -37.56 15.58 11.17
C LYS A 432 -37.52 14.84 9.82
N VAL A 433 -36.68 15.29 8.88
CA VAL A 433 -36.61 14.77 7.50
C VAL A 433 -35.26 14.07 7.31
N VAL A 434 -35.06 12.94 8.01
CA VAL A 434 -33.82 12.16 7.95
C VAL A 434 -33.66 11.46 6.59
N LYS A 435 -33.12 12.17 5.60
CA LYS A 435 -32.75 11.58 4.28
C LYS A 435 -31.30 11.08 4.33
N VAL A 436 -31.11 9.80 4.68
CA VAL A 436 -29.79 9.13 4.72
C VAL A 436 -29.20 8.98 3.31
N LYS A 437 -27.88 9.15 3.14
CA LYS A 437 -27.18 8.75 1.90
C LYS A 437 -27.03 7.23 1.86
N LYS A 438 -27.57 6.57 0.83
CA LYS A 438 -27.29 5.16 0.52
C LYS A 438 -25.82 5.02 0.08
N ALA A 439 -25.10 4.02 0.60
CA ALA A 439 -23.74 3.68 0.17
C ALA A 439 -23.74 3.23 -1.30
N SER A 440 -22.64 3.50 -2.03
CA SER A 440 -22.45 2.95 -3.38
C SER A 440 -21.94 1.51 -3.24
N ASN A 441 -22.75 0.51 -3.64
CA ASN A 441 -22.34 -0.90 -3.66
C ASN A 441 -21.08 -1.08 -4.55
N THR A 442 -20.15 -1.93 -4.12
CA THR A 442 -18.97 -2.28 -4.94
C THR A 442 -19.37 -3.10 -6.16
N SER A 443 -18.63 -3.05 -7.27
CA SER A 443 -18.93 -3.84 -8.47
C SER A 443 -18.98 -5.36 -8.20
N LEU A 444 -18.21 -5.84 -7.21
CA LEU A 444 -18.25 -7.22 -6.76
C LEU A 444 -19.57 -7.58 -6.08
N GLU A 445 -20.06 -6.72 -5.18
CA GLU A 445 -21.35 -6.91 -4.51
C GLU A 445 -22.51 -6.84 -5.51
N VAL A 446 -22.49 -5.85 -6.41
CA VAL A 446 -23.48 -5.73 -7.48
C VAL A 446 -23.49 -6.99 -8.35
N MET A 447 -22.32 -7.52 -8.71
CA MET A 447 -22.21 -8.75 -9.49
C MET A 447 -22.75 -9.95 -8.70
N LYS A 448 -22.38 -10.10 -7.42
CA LYS A 448 -22.85 -11.18 -6.57
C LYS A 448 -24.37 -11.14 -6.43
N GLU A 449 -24.95 -10.00 -6.09
CA GLU A 449 -26.41 -9.82 -5.99
C GLU A 449 -27.11 -10.15 -7.31
N SER A 450 -26.56 -9.66 -8.43
CA SER A 450 -27.13 -9.92 -9.76
C SER A 450 -27.06 -11.40 -10.14
N VAL A 451 -25.97 -12.11 -9.82
CA VAL A 451 -25.83 -13.54 -10.13
C VAL A 451 -26.66 -14.39 -9.17
N VAL A 452 -26.74 -14.05 -7.89
CA VAL A 452 -27.63 -14.72 -6.90
C VAL A 452 -29.08 -14.66 -7.39
N SER A 453 -29.54 -13.46 -7.78
CA SER A 453 -30.90 -13.30 -8.33
C SER A 453 -31.14 -14.18 -9.55
N LEU A 454 -30.15 -14.30 -10.44
CA LEU A 454 -30.26 -15.11 -11.65
C LEU A 454 -30.31 -16.61 -11.36
N ILE A 455 -29.44 -17.10 -10.46
CA ILE A 455 -29.42 -18.49 -9.99
C ILE A 455 -30.77 -18.86 -9.37
N SER A 456 -31.30 -18.01 -8.48
CA SER A 456 -32.58 -18.24 -7.81
C SER A 456 -33.76 -18.29 -8.80
N GLN A 457 -33.79 -17.39 -9.80
CA GLN A 457 -34.84 -17.38 -10.83
C GLN A 457 -34.81 -18.62 -11.72
N ARG A 458 -33.62 -19.19 -11.94
CA ARG A 458 -33.40 -20.34 -12.84
C ARG A 458 -33.33 -21.68 -12.10
N GLY A 459 -33.52 -21.69 -10.77
CA GLY A 459 -33.52 -22.91 -9.95
C GLY A 459 -32.16 -23.61 -9.89
N LEU A 460 -31.06 -22.86 -10.04
CA LEU A 460 -29.70 -23.42 -9.99
C LEU A 460 -29.16 -23.52 -8.55
N PRO A 461 -28.20 -24.42 -8.26
CA PRO A 461 -27.64 -24.57 -6.92
C PRO A 461 -26.85 -23.34 -6.46
N LEU A 462 -27.04 -22.91 -5.21
CA LEU A 462 -26.28 -21.79 -4.62
C LEU A 462 -24.77 -22.08 -4.50
N GLN A 463 -24.35 -23.35 -4.48
CA GLN A 463 -22.94 -23.77 -4.46
C GLN A 463 -22.16 -23.24 -5.68
N LEU A 464 -22.84 -22.94 -6.79
CA LEU A 464 -22.21 -22.32 -7.95
C LEU A 464 -21.55 -20.97 -7.60
N LEU A 465 -22.05 -20.26 -6.59
CA LEU A 465 -21.51 -18.96 -6.14
C LEU A 465 -20.04 -19.04 -5.67
N ASP A 466 -19.57 -20.22 -5.25
CA ASP A 466 -18.17 -20.44 -4.85
C ASP A 466 -17.21 -20.30 -6.03
N GLN A 467 -17.72 -20.41 -7.26
CA GLN A 467 -16.95 -20.24 -8.50
C GLN A 467 -16.95 -18.79 -9.01
N LEU A 468 -17.55 -17.84 -8.29
CA LEU A 468 -17.52 -16.43 -8.68
C LEU A 468 -16.11 -15.86 -8.56
N PRO A 469 -15.69 -15.02 -9.51
CA PRO A 469 -14.39 -14.38 -9.45
C PRO A 469 -14.38 -13.35 -8.31
N SER A 470 -13.35 -13.41 -7.47
CA SER A 470 -13.08 -12.36 -6.48
C SER A 470 -12.30 -11.18 -7.05
N ARG A 471 -11.70 -11.35 -8.24
CA ARG A 471 -10.89 -10.37 -8.98
C ARG A 471 -10.95 -10.63 -10.47
N TRP A 472 -10.65 -9.60 -11.27
CA TRP A 472 -10.56 -9.64 -12.73
C TRP A 472 -9.54 -8.61 -13.22
N GLU A 473 -9.01 -8.83 -14.40
CA GLU A 473 -8.12 -7.89 -15.08
C GLU A 473 -8.93 -6.99 -16.02
N ARG A 474 -8.38 -5.83 -16.38
CA ARG A 474 -8.96 -4.97 -17.42
C ARG A 474 -7.89 -4.67 -18.45
N LEU A 475 -8.16 -5.04 -19.70
CA LEU A 475 -7.26 -4.87 -20.83
C LEU A 475 -7.97 -3.99 -21.86
N GLY A 476 -7.59 -2.72 -21.89
CA GLY A 476 -8.37 -1.69 -22.58
C GLY A 476 -9.79 -1.62 -22.01
N ASP A 477 -10.77 -1.83 -22.87
CA ASP A 477 -12.20 -1.86 -22.57
C ASP A 477 -12.75 -3.29 -22.34
N ILE A 478 -11.92 -4.33 -22.43
CA ILE A 478 -12.28 -5.71 -22.10
C ILE A 478 -12.01 -5.96 -20.62
N VAL A 479 -13.00 -6.51 -19.89
CA VAL A 479 -12.78 -7.12 -18.58
C VAL A 479 -12.47 -8.61 -18.77
N VAL A 480 -11.36 -9.06 -18.20
CA VAL A 480 -10.84 -10.41 -18.32
C VAL A 480 -11.01 -11.15 -17.00
N LEU A 481 -11.90 -12.13 -17.00
CA LEU A 481 -12.20 -12.98 -15.85
C LEU A 481 -11.14 -14.09 -15.69
N PRO A 482 -10.83 -14.50 -14.44
CA PRO A 482 -9.91 -15.60 -14.18
C PRO A 482 -10.34 -16.89 -14.86
N ARG A 483 -9.37 -17.70 -15.29
CA ARG A 483 -9.69 -19.01 -15.91
C ARG A 483 -10.42 -19.97 -14.97
N THR A 484 -10.40 -19.74 -13.67
CA THR A 484 -10.90 -20.64 -12.63
C THR A 484 -12.36 -20.40 -12.27
N CYS A 485 -12.97 -19.31 -12.74
CA CYS A 485 -14.37 -19.02 -12.46
C CYS A 485 -15.32 -19.63 -13.51
N PHE A 486 -16.58 -19.83 -13.10
CA PHE A 486 -17.66 -20.33 -13.95
C PHE A 486 -17.30 -21.61 -14.71
N LYS A 487 -16.79 -22.61 -13.99
CA LYS A 487 -16.31 -23.88 -14.56
C LYS A 487 -17.39 -24.94 -14.67
N ASP A 488 -18.42 -24.84 -13.83
CA ASP A 488 -19.52 -25.78 -13.84
C ASP A 488 -20.33 -25.69 -15.16
N PRO A 489 -20.58 -26.80 -15.86
CA PRO A 489 -21.41 -26.81 -17.07
C PRO A 489 -22.83 -26.24 -16.85
N GLN A 490 -23.33 -26.21 -15.61
CA GLN A 490 -24.62 -25.59 -15.29
C GLN A 490 -24.65 -24.10 -15.65
N TRP A 491 -23.51 -23.41 -15.65
CA TRP A 491 -23.43 -22.01 -16.07
C TRP A 491 -23.77 -21.80 -17.55
N ASP A 492 -23.47 -22.78 -18.41
CA ASP A 492 -23.72 -22.69 -19.85
C ASP A 492 -25.23 -22.61 -20.14
N SER A 493 -26.07 -23.17 -19.26
CA SER A 493 -27.53 -23.11 -19.38
C SER A 493 -28.11 -21.69 -19.27
N ILE A 494 -27.37 -20.77 -18.66
CA ILE A 494 -27.76 -19.36 -18.44
C ILE A 494 -26.74 -18.36 -19.01
N GLY A 495 -25.80 -18.82 -19.84
CA GLY A 495 -24.62 -18.06 -20.26
C GLY A 495 -24.94 -16.66 -20.80
N THR A 496 -25.91 -16.54 -21.71
CA THR A 496 -26.26 -15.23 -22.32
C THR A 496 -26.72 -14.20 -21.28
N GLU A 497 -27.59 -14.60 -20.35
CA GLU A 497 -28.12 -13.72 -19.30
C GLU A 497 -27.07 -13.46 -18.22
N LEU A 498 -26.30 -14.50 -17.87
CA LEU A 498 -25.20 -14.46 -16.91
C LEU A 498 -24.15 -13.44 -17.32
N TRP A 499 -23.63 -13.55 -18.54
CA TRP A 499 -22.56 -12.66 -18.98
C TRP A 499 -23.04 -11.22 -19.06
N SER A 500 -24.27 -10.98 -19.50
CA SER A 500 -24.86 -9.64 -19.54
C SER A 500 -24.96 -9.02 -18.15
N ALA A 501 -25.43 -9.80 -17.17
CA ALA A 501 -25.48 -9.41 -15.76
C ALA A 501 -24.09 -9.11 -15.19
N VAL A 502 -23.12 -9.98 -15.46
CA VAL A 502 -21.72 -9.79 -15.01
C VAL A 502 -21.11 -8.55 -15.64
N ALA A 503 -21.18 -8.39 -16.97
CA ALA A 503 -20.63 -7.23 -17.67
C ALA A 503 -21.24 -5.91 -17.17
N LYS A 504 -22.56 -5.85 -17.00
CA LYS A 504 -23.25 -4.68 -16.44
C LYS A 504 -22.78 -4.35 -15.02
N SER A 505 -22.63 -5.37 -14.18
CA SER A 505 -22.19 -5.22 -12.79
C SER A 505 -20.74 -4.72 -12.69
N LEU A 506 -19.89 -5.18 -13.61
CA LEU A 506 -18.47 -4.80 -13.68
C LEU A 506 -18.22 -3.52 -14.49
N GLY A 507 -19.27 -2.87 -14.99
CA GLY A 507 -19.17 -1.69 -15.84
C GLY A 507 -18.34 -1.95 -17.10
N ALA A 508 -18.47 -3.13 -17.69
CA ALA A 508 -17.74 -3.58 -18.87
C ALA A 508 -18.67 -3.66 -20.08
N ARG A 509 -18.16 -3.26 -21.26
CA ARG A 509 -18.88 -3.45 -22.54
C ARG A 509 -18.52 -4.78 -23.19
N ARG A 510 -17.30 -5.25 -22.95
CA ARG A 510 -16.77 -6.53 -23.44
C ARG A 510 -16.23 -7.34 -22.27
N LEU A 511 -16.44 -8.64 -22.34
CA LEU A 511 -16.07 -9.59 -21.30
C LEU A 511 -15.34 -10.77 -21.93
N ALA A 512 -14.26 -11.19 -21.32
CA ALA A 512 -13.50 -12.34 -21.74
C ALA A 512 -13.08 -13.18 -20.53
N ARG A 513 -12.63 -14.42 -20.76
CA ARG A 513 -12.10 -15.33 -19.75
C ARG A 513 -10.70 -15.79 -20.13
N GLN A 514 -9.79 -15.81 -19.16
CA GLN A 514 -8.41 -16.26 -19.39
C GLN A 514 -8.35 -17.71 -19.92
N GLY A 515 -7.60 -17.92 -21.01
CA GLY A 515 -7.23 -19.25 -21.49
C GLY A 515 -5.83 -19.69 -21.04
N ARG A 516 -5.48 -20.96 -21.26
CA ARG A 516 -4.08 -21.41 -21.15
C ARG A 516 -3.30 -20.87 -22.35
N ILE A 517 -2.15 -20.27 -22.12
CA ILE A 517 -1.24 -19.92 -23.23
C ILE A 517 -0.79 -21.20 -23.93
N SER A 518 -0.86 -21.23 -25.25
CA SER A 518 -0.41 -22.38 -26.04
C SER A 518 1.09 -22.63 -25.80
N PRO A 519 1.54 -23.89 -25.64
CA PRO A 519 2.96 -24.22 -25.58
C PRO A 519 3.67 -24.11 -26.93
N SER A 520 3.00 -23.61 -27.98
CA SER A 520 3.62 -23.28 -29.27
C SER A 520 4.78 -22.29 -29.09
N GLY A 521 5.77 -22.34 -29.99
CA GLY A 521 6.91 -21.42 -29.97
C GLY A 521 6.54 -19.93 -30.03
N THR A 522 5.29 -19.61 -30.38
CA THR A 522 4.72 -18.27 -30.51
C THR A 522 3.93 -17.79 -29.27
N ARG A 523 3.70 -18.66 -28.27
CA ARG A 523 2.99 -18.35 -27.02
C ARG A 523 1.62 -17.71 -27.22
N ASP A 524 0.82 -18.32 -28.08
CA ASP A 524 -0.48 -17.78 -28.49
C ASP A 524 -1.44 -17.64 -27.29
N SER A 525 -2.17 -16.53 -27.26
CA SER A 525 -3.26 -16.36 -26.32
C SER A 525 -4.41 -17.31 -26.67
N ASN A 526 -5.11 -17.81 -25.65
CA ASN A 526 -6.37 -18.54 -25.81
C ASN A 526 -7.49 -17.84 -25.03
N LEU A 527 -7.41 -16.51 -24.90
CA LEU A 527 -8.42 -15.70 -24.25
C LEU A 527 -9.77 -15.92 -24.95
N GLU A 528 -10.77 -16.30 -24.18
CA GLU A 528 -12.11 -16.63 -24.67
C GLU A 528 -13.02 -15.42 -24.53
N MET A 529 -13.59 -14.93 -25.63
CA MET A 529 -14.59 -13.86 -25.57
C MET A 529 -15.92 -14.42 -25.06
N LEU A 530 -16.46 -13.81 -24.00
CA LEU A 530 -17.76 -14.12 -23.43
C LEU A 530 -18.82 -13.10 -23.90
N ILE A 531 -18.43 -11.83 -24.03
CA ILE A 531 -19.24 -10.74 -24.61
C ILE A 531 -18.34 -9.88 -25.49
N GLY A 532 -18.82 -9.61 -26.71
CA GLY A 532 -18.16 -8.76 -27.70
C GLY A 532 -17.60 -9.56 -28.88
N ASP A 533 -17.40 -8.85 -29.98
CA ASP A 533 -17.28 -9.50 -31.30
C ASP A 533 -15.82 -9.77 -31.71
N ASN A 534 -14.85 -9.16 -31.02
CA ASN A 534 -13.42 -9.35 -31.24
C ASN A 534 -12.60 -9.08 -29.99
N GLY A 535 -11.35 -9.56 -30.00
CA GLY A 535 -10.37 -9.37 -28.93
C GLY A 535 -9.46 -8.15 -29.08
N TRP A 536 -9.68 -7.31 -30.10
CA TRP A 536 -8.80 -6.17 -30.36
C TRP A 536 -8.93 -5.11 -29.28
N VAL A 537 -7.82 -4.69 -28.68
CA VAL A 537 -7.78 -3.74 -27.56
C VAL A 537 -6.74 -2.67 -27.80
N HIS A 538 -6.94 -1.54 -27.13
CA HIS A 538 -5.97 -0.47 -27.03
C HIS A 538 -5.52 -0.32 -25.57
N HIS A 539 -4.22 -0.25 -25.35
CA HIS A 539 -3.60 -0.10 -24.05
C HIS A 539 -2.52 0.96 -24.13
N ARG A 540 -2.54 1.93 -23.22
CA ARG A 540 -1.54 2.99 -23.17
C ARG A 540 -0.61 2.80 -21.97
N GLU A 541 0.69 2.74 -22.22
CA GLU A 541 1.73 2.56 -21.21
C GLU A 541 2.92 3.47 -21.52
N ASN A 542 3.45 4.21 -20.54
CA ASN A 542 4.59 5.11 -20.72
C ASN A 542 4.45 6.13 -21.88
N GLY A 543 3.20 6.53 -22.18
CA GLY A 543 2.89 7.43 -23.29
C GLY A 543 2.84 6.75 -24.68
N ILE A 544 3.02 5.43 -24.75
CA ILE A 544 2.99 4.63 -25.98
C ILE A 544 1.66 3.89 -26.05
N LEU A 545 1.07 3.86 -27.25
CA LEU A 545 -0.15 3.10 -27.52
C LEU A 545 0.21 1.69 -28.03
N TYR A 546 -0.31 0.66 -27.38
CA TYR A 546 -0.24 -0.72 -27.80
C TYR A 546 -1.64 -1.18 -28.20
N SER A 547 -1.75 -1.69 -29.41
CA SER A 547 -2.96 -2.14 -30.06
C SER A 547 -2.73 -3.54 -30.61
N PHE A 548 -3.57 -4.49 -30.21
CA PHE A 548 -3.38 -5.89 -30.54
C PHE A 548 -4.66 -6.68 -30.27
N ASP A 549 -4.76 -7.86 -30.88
CA ASP A 549 -5.80 -8.83 -30.58
C ASP A 549 -5.43 -9.65 -29.33
N ALA A 550 -6.08 -9.38 -28.20
CA ALA A 550 -5.86 -10.09 -26.94
C ALA A 550 -6.24 -11.57 -26.98
N THR A 551 -7.02 -11.98 -27.98
CA THR A 551 -7.36 -13.40 -28.21
C THR A 551 -6.26 -14.17 -28.93
N LYS A 552 -5.30 -13.46 -29.54
CA LYS A 552 -4.24 -14.07 -30.36
C LYS A 552 -2.84 -13.77 -29.83
N CYS A 553 -2.63 -12.56 -29.31
CA CYS A 553 -1.36 -12.09 -28.80
C CYS A 553 -1.37 -12.04 -27.27
N MET A 554 -0.29 -12.51 -26.65
CA MET A 554 -0.04 -12.24 -25.24
C MET A 554 0.27 -10.75 -25.05
N PHE A 555 -0.14 -10.18 -23.90
CA PHE A 555 0.37 -8.90 -23.41
C PHE A 555 1.05 -9.05 -22.05
N SER A 556 2.34 -8.71 -21.97
CA SER A 556 3.11 -8.78 -20.72
C SER A 556 3.10 -7.44 -19.97
N TRP A 557 2.26 -7.34 -18.94
CA TRP A 557 2.24 -6.22 -17.99
C TRP A 557 3.53 -6.10 -17.17
N GLY A 558 4.19 -7.23 -16.90
CA GLY A 558 5.25 -7.28 -15.89
C GLY A 558 6.61 -6.73 -16.33
N ASN A 559 6.75 -6.15 -17.53
CA ASN A 559 8.02 -5.56 -17.99
C ASN A 559 7.98 -4.02 -18.00
N LEU A 560 6.97 -3.40 -17.35
CA LEU A 560 6.75 -1.95 -17.35
C LEU A 560 8.03 -1.15 -17.02
N CYS A 561 8.71 -1.49 -15.92
CA CYS A 561 9.93 -0.79 -15.50
C CYS A 561 11.08 -0.95 -16.51
N GLU A 562 11.18 -2.10 -17.17
CA GLU A 562 12.25 -2.36 -18.13
C GLU A 562 12.00 -1.67 -19.47
N LYS A 563 10.75 -1.66 -19.95
CA LYS A 563 10.37 -0.84 -21.11
C LYS A 563 10.61 0.64 -20.83
N LEU A 564 10.32 1.10 -19.60
CA LEU A 564 10.61 2.46 -19.18
C LEU A 564 12.12 2.72 -19.14
N ARG A 565 12.94 1.76 -18.69
CA ARG A 565 14.40 1.88 -18.72
C ARG A 565 14.93 2.01 -20.15
N MET A 566 14.49 1.13 -21.06
CA MET A 566 14.83 1.22 -22.48
C MET A 566 14.41 2.56 -23.10
N ALA A 567 13.23 3.07 -22.73
CA ALA A 567 12.72 4.36 -23.15
C ALA A 567 13.52 5.59 -22.67
N HIS A 568 14.38 5.44 -21.65
CA HIS A 568 15.23 6.53 -21.13
C HIS A 568 16.64 6.54 -21.70
N LEU A 569 16.99 5.59 -22.56
CA LEU A 569 18.26 5.62 -23.28
C LEU A 569 18.23 6.77 -24.30
N ASP A 570 19.40 7.33 -24.61
CA ASP A 570 19.55 8.20 -25.78
C ASP A 570 20.06 7.37 -26.95
N CYS A 571 19.18 7.12 -27.92
CA CYS A 571 19.43 6.32 -29.11
C CYS A 571 19.35 7.15 -30.39
N THR A 572 19.44 8.48 -30.32
CA THR A 572 19.16 9.40 -31.45
C THR A 572 19.89 9.04 -32.75
N ASP A 573 21.14 8.55 -32.68
CA ASP A 573 21.94 8.12 -33.83
C ASP A 573 22.11 6.59 -33.95
N GLU A 574 21.44 5.83 -33.08
CA GLU A 574 21.60 4.38 -32.98
C GLU A 574 20.62 3.63 -33.90
N VAL A 575 21.17 2.67 -34.63
CA VAL A 575 20.42 1.58 -35.27
C VAL A 575 20.32 0.41 -34.30
N ILE A 576 19.09 -0.04 -34.05
CA ILE A 576 18.78 -1.10 -33.08
C ILE A 576 18.17 -2.29 -33.82
N VAL A 577 18.48 -3.50 -33.36
CA VAL A 577 17.82 -4.72 -33.84
C VAL A 577 17.15 -5.43 -32.66
N ASP A 578 15.83 -5.56 -32.69
CA ASP A 578 15.07 -6.36 -31.74
C ASP A 578 14.81 -7.74 -32.36
N LEU A 579 15.39 -8.79 -31.76
CA LEU A 579 15.30 -10.14 -32.30
C LEU A 579 14.00 -10.87 -31.93
N PHE A 580 13.18 -10.29 -31.05
CA PHE A 580 11.91 -10.85 -30.56
C PHE A 580 10.88 -9.74 -30.35
N ALA A 581 10.53 -9.05 -31.43
CA ALA A 581 9.80 -7.78 -31.36
C ALA A 581 8.39 -7.90 -30.75
N GLY A 582 7.72 -9.03 -30.92
CA GLY A 582 6.32 -9.22 -30.53
C GLY A 582 5.44 -8.15 -31.18
N ILE A 583 4.55 -7.57 -30.37
CA ILE A 583 3.70 -6.44 -30.80
C ILE A 583 4.44 -5.08 -30.74
N GLY A 584 5.76 -5.09 -30.51
CA GLY A 584 6.59 -3.90 -30.34
C GLY A 584 6.94 -3.58 -28.90
N TYR A 585 7.15 -4.60 -28.06
CA TYR A 585 7.38 -4.41 -26.63
C TYR A 585 8.56 -3.49 -26.31
N PHE A 586 9.69 -3.67 -27.01
CA PHE A 586 10.88 -2.84 -26.87
C PHE A 586 11.11 -1.95 -28.10
N VAL A 587 10.70 -2.39 -29.30
CA VAL A 587 10.68 -1.57 -30.52
C VAL A 587 10.07 -0.19 -30.29
N LEU A 588 8.86 -0.12 -29.71
CA LEU A 588 8.17 1.16 -29.53
C LEU A 588 8.85 2.05 -28.47
N PRO A 589 9.27 1.55 -27.29
CA PRO A 589 10.12 2.32 -26.38
C PRO A 589 11.36 2.93 -27.03
N PHE A 590 12.06 2.15 -27.85
CA PHE A 590 13.24 2.65 -28.56
C PHE A 590 12.89 3.77 -29.54
N LEU A 591 11.82 3.62 -30.32
CA LEU A 591 11.44 4.60 -31.34
C LEU A 591 10.80 5.86 -30.76
N VAL A 592 9.85 5.72 -29.84
CA VAL A 592 8.98 6.81 -29.37
C VAL A 592 9.67 7.64 -28.29
N ARG A 593 10.49 7.03 -27.44
CA ARG A 593 11.04 7.69 -26.25
C ARG A 593 12.57 7.77 -26.27
N ALA A 594 13.25 6.68 -26.61
CA ALA A 594 14.71 6.70 -26.74
C ALA A 594 15.20 7.36 -28.05
N ASN A 595 14.27 7.68 -28.94
CA ASN A 595 14.52 8.37 -30.20
C ASN A 595 15.44 7.62 -31.17
N ALA A 596 15.42 6.28 -31.18
CA ALA A 596 16.24 5.46 -32.07
C ALA A 596 16.15 5.91 -33.55
N LYS A 597 17.30 6.00 -34.23
CA LYS A 597 17.36 6.37 -35.65
C LYS A 597 16.58 5.40 -36.53
N LEU A 598 16.77 4.11 -36.29
CA LEU A 598 16.14 3.02 -37.03
C LEU A 598 16.06 1.78 -36.14
N VAL A 599 14.93 1.07 -36.17
CA VAL A 599 14.79 -0.24 -35.52
C VAL A 599 14.47 -1.31 -36.56
N TYR A 600 15.25 -2.39 -36.60
CA TYR A 600 14.84 -3.63 -37.27
C TYR A 600 14.14 -4.52 -36.25
N ALA A 601 12.91 -4.92 -36.55
CA ALA A 601 12.06 -5.69 -35.67
C ALA A 601 11.83 -7.09 -36.25
N CYS A 602 12.49 -8.10 -35.70
CA CYS A 602 12.29 -9.49 -36.11
C CYS A 602 11.12 -10.10 -35.34
N GLU A 603 10.13 -10.61 -36.06
CA GLU A 603 8.98 -11.32 -35.48
C GLU A 603 8.48 -12.37 -36.46
N TRP A 604 8.05 -13.53 -35.95
CA TRP A 604 7.58 -14.65 -36.78
C TRP A 604 6.11 -15.01 -36.57
N ASN A 605 5.46 -14.48 -35.53
CA ASN A 605 4.04 -14.66 -35.27
C ASN A 605 3.25 -13.68 -36.15
N PRO A 606 2.46 -14.15 -37.13
CA PRO A 606 1.70 -13.27 -38.03
C PRO A 606 0.79 -12.29 -37.29
N MET A 607 0.23 -12.71 -36.15
CA MET A 607 -0.67 -11.87 -35.36
C MET A 607 0.07 -10.80 -34.57
N ALA A 608 1.28 -11.10 -34.11
CA ALA A 608 2.13 -10.11 -33.48
C ALA A 608 2.66 -9.11 -34.53
N ILE A 609 2.97 -9.56 -35.74
CA ILE A 609 3.36 -8.71 -36.87
C ILE A 609 2.25 -7.72 -37.24
N GLU A 610 1.00 -8.21 -37.37
CA GLU A 610 -0.15 -7.34 -37.66
C GLU A 610 -0.32 -6.26 -36.58
N ALA A 611 -0.27 -6.66 -35.31
CA ALA A 611 -0.33 -5.74 -34.18
C ALA A 611 0.86 -4.75 -34.15
N LEU A 612 2.09 -5.23 -34.40
CA LEU A 612 3.28 -4.38 -34.45
C LEU A 612 3.16 -3.32 -35.53
N ARG A 613 2.74 -3.69 -36.75
CA ARG A 613 2.52 -2.75 -37.85
C ARG A 613 1.50 -1.69 -37.46
N ASN A 614 0.36 -2.09 -36.90
CA ASN A 614 -0.64 -1.15 -36.43
C ASN A 614 -0.08 -0.20 -35.36
N ASN A 615 0.72 -0.73 -34.43
CA ASN A 615 1.32 0.08 -33.36
C ASN A 615 2.34 1.09 -33.87
N LEU A 616 3.12 0.73 -34.89
CA LEU A 616 4.08 1.64 -35.51
C LEU A 616 3.37 2.83 -36.16
N GLU A 617 2.25 2.60 -36.84
CA GLU A 617 1.42 3.65 -37.45
C GLU A 617 0.75 4.52 -36.38
N GLU A 618 0.09 3.91 -35.40
CA GLU A 618 -0.64 4.59 -34.32
C GLU A 618 0.26 5.47 -33.43
N ASN A 619 1.55 5.12 -33.32
CA ASN A 619 2.53 5.94 -32.60
C ASN A 619 3.36 6.85 -33.52
N LEU A 620 3.06 6.90 -34.82
CA LEU A 620 3.71 7.77 -35.81
C LEU A 620 5.23 7.53 -35.92
N VAL A 621 5.64 6.25 -35.94
CA VAL A 621 7.07 5.86 -36.02
C VAL A 621 7.34 4.75 -37.06
N ALA A 622 6.38 4.48 -37.93
CA ALA A 622 6.50 3.44 -38.96
C ALA A 622 7.64 3.69 -39.95
N ASP A 623 7.94 4.95 -40.25
CA ASP A 623 9.04 5.37 -41.13
C ASP A 623 10.43 5.02 -40.60
N ARG A 624 10.56 4.80 -39.29
CA ARG A 624 11.81 4.45 -38.60
C ARG A 624 11.89 2.99 -38.17
N CYS A 625 10.99 2.13 -38.65
CA CYS A 625 11.01 0.70 -38.32
C CYS A 625 10.95 -0.19 -39.55
N VAL A 626 11.82 -1.20 -39.62
CA VAL A 626 11.76 -2.26 -40.63
C VAL A 626 11.32 -3.56 -39.96
N VAL A 627 10.10 -4.01 -40.27
CA VAL A 627 9.58 -5.29 -39.75
C VAL A 627 10.08 -6.44 -40.63
N LEU A 628 10.79 -7.37 -40.01
CA LEU A 628 11.38 -8.55 -40.65
C LEU A 628 10.61 -9.79 -40.24
N GLU A 629 9.78 -10.29 -41.15
CA GLU A 629 8.90 -11.43 -40.91
C GLU A 629 9.67 -12.75 -41.01
N GLY A 630 9.71 -13.51 -39.92
CA GLY A 630 10.27 -14.85 -39.87
C GLY A 630 11.24 -15.08 -38.72
N ASP A 631 11.87 -16.24 -38.71
CA ASP A 631 12.85 -16.62 -37.70
C ASP A 631 14.04 -15.65 -37.71
N ASN A 632 14.32 -15.01 -36.58
CA ASN A 632 15.40 -14.03 -36.44
C ASN A 632 16.76 -14.57 -36.89
N ARG A 633 17.01 -15.88 -36.77
CA ARG A 633 18.27 -16.52 -37.17
C ARG A 633 18.50 -16.51 -38.69
N ILE A 634 17.43 -16.29 -39.45
CA ILE A 634 17.43 -16.23 -40.91
C ILE A 634 17.30 -14.78 -41.38
N VAL A 635 16.39 -14.01 -40.78
CA VAL A 635 16.00 -12.70 -41.31
C VAL A 635 16.78 -11.52 -40.74
N ALA A 636 17.43 -11.67 -39.57
CA ALA A 636 18.12 -10.55 -38.94
C ALA A 636 19.28 -10.03 -39.80
N PRO A 637 19.44 -8.69 -39.90
CA PRO A 637 20.52 -8.09 -40.66
C PRO A 637 21.87 -8.32 -39.97
N LYS A 638 22.96 -8.30 -40.74
CA LYS A 638 24.33 -8.50 -40.22
C LYS A 638 25.12 -7.20 -40.23
N GLY A 639 25.87 -6.91 -39.17
CA GLY A 639 26.81 -5.80 -39.14
C GLY A 639 26.20 -4.40 -39.06
N VAL A 640 24.93 -4.26 -38.64
CA VAL A 640 24.21 -2.96 -38.70
C VAL A 640 23.92 -2.35 -37.33
N ALA A 641 23.85 -3.17 -36.29
CA ALA A 641 23.31 -2.74 -35.00
C ALA A 641 24.38 -2.11 -34.10
N HIS A 642 24.05 -0.94 -33.54
CA HIS A 642 24.73 -0.42 -32.37
C HIS A 642 24.25 -1.14 -31.11
N ARG A 643 23.00 -1.62 -31.14
CA ARG A 643 22.33 -2.26 -30.01
C ARG A 643 21.46 -3.41 -30.48
N VAL A 644 21.51 -4.54 -29.77
CA VAL A 644 20.66 -5.70 -30.03
C VAL A 644 19.83 -6.00 -28.79
N CYS A 645 18.51 -6.08 -28.95
CA CYS A 645 17.59 -6.46 -27.89
C CYS A 645 17.22 -7.94 -28.02
N LEU A 646 17.40 -8.70 -26.95
CA LEU A 646 17.10 -10.13 -26.86
C LEU A 646 16.02 -10.34 -25.79
N GLY A 647 14.81 -9.82 -26.07
CA GLY A 647 13.66 -9.79 -25.15
C GLY A 647 12.93 -11.12 -24.89
N LEU A 648 13.58 -12.28 -25.05
CA LEU A 648 12.95 -13.59 -24.90
C LEU A 648 13.22 -14.22 -23.52
N LEU A 649 12.17 -14.74 -22.89
CA LEU A 649 12.24 -15.58 -21.69
C LEU A 649 11.82 -17.01 -22.04
N PRO A 650 12.25 -18.07 -21.33
CA PRO A 650 13.17 -18.02 -20.19
C PRO A 650 14.63 -17.79 -20.59
N SER A 651 15.03 -18.02 -21.85
CA SER A 651 16.38 -17.74 -22.35
C SER A 651 16.33 -17.41 -23.85
N SER A 652 17.31 -16.65 -24.30
CA SER A 652 17.54 -16.25 -25.69
C SER A 652 18.80 -16.88 -26.32
N GLU A 653 19.41 -17.85 -25.62
CA GLU A 653 20.66 -18.54 -26.02
C GLU A 653 20.69 -18.98 -27.49
N GLY A 654 19.57 -19.51 -27.99
CA GLY A 654 19.45 -19.96 -29.38
C GLY A 654 19.66 -18.88 -30.45
N SER A 655 19.67 -17.60 -30.07
CA SER A 655 19.87 -16.46 -30.97
C SER A 655 21.11 -15.63 -30.63
N TRP A 656 21.98 -16.05 -29.71
CA TRP A 656 23.19 -15.30 -29.36
C TRP A 656 24.16 -15.16 -30.52
N VAL A 657 24.34 -16.21 -31.33
CA VAL A 657 25.14 -16.15 -32.58
C VAL A 657 24.58 -15.11 -33.54
N THR A 658 23.25 -15.10 -33.72
CA THR A 658 22.57 -14.10 -34.55
C THR A 658 22.84 -12.70 -34.04
N ALA A 659 22.73 -12.48 -32.73
CA ALA A 659 22.93 -11.18 -32.11
C ALA A 659 24.38 -10.67 -32.26
N VAL A 660 25.39 -11.54 -32.12
CA VAL A 660 26.79 -11.22 -32.40
C VAL A 660 27.01 -10.85 -33.88
N ARG A 661 26.41 -11.60 -34.82
CA ARG A 661 26.47 -11.30 -36.26
C ARG A 661 25.78 -9.97 -36.61
N THR A 662 24.78 -9.59 -35.84
CA THR A 662 23.96 -8.41 -36.05
C THR A 662 24.68 -7.11 -35.66
N LEU A 663 25.51 -7.17 -34.61
CA LEU A 663 26.34 -6.05 -34.18
C LEU A 663 27.34 -5.61 -35.27
N ARG A 664 27.62 -4.31 -35.29
CA ARG A 664 28.65 -3.67 -36.15
C ARG A 664 30.04 -4.23 -35.85
N GLU A 665 31.01 -4.04 -36.75
CA GLU A 665 32.35 -4.63 -36.62
C GLU A 665 33.11 -4.11 -35.39
N GLU A 666 32.90 -2.84 -35.04
CA GLU A 666 33.41 -2.17 -33.84
C GLU A 666 32.76 -2.65 -32.53
N GLY A 667 31.65 -3.39 -32.61
CA GLY A 667 30.87 -3.86 -31.47
C GLY A 667 29.61 -3.02 -31.22
N GLY A 668 29.15 -3.02 -29.97
CA GLY A 668 27.90 -2.39 -29.53
C GLY A 668 27.38 -2.96 -28.21
N VAL A 669 26.08 -2.84 -27.95
CA VAL A 669 25.45 -3.31 -26.70
C VAL A 669 24.40 -4.39 -26.98
N MET A 670 24.40 -5.47 -26.19
CA MET A 670 23.36 -6.49 -26.21
C MET A 670 22.56 -6.43 -24.91
N HIS A 671 21.24 -6.36 -25.00
CA HIS A 671 20.34 -6.45 -23.83
C HIS A 671 19.79 -7.87 -23.76
N ILE A 672 20.39 -8.71 -22.92
CA ILE A 672 20.12 -10.15 -22.87
C ILE A 672 19.19 -10.48 -21.71
N HIS A 673 17.94 -10.87 -22.02
CA HIS A 673 16.96 -11.25 -21.02
C HIS A 673 17.09 -12.73 -20.65
N GLY A 674 16.90 -13.05 -19.36
CA GLY A 674 16.91 -14.42 -18.86
C GLY A 674 16.11 -14.61 -17.57
N ASN A 675 15.57 -15.82 -17.39
CA ASN A 675 15.00 -16.30 -16.12
C ASN A 675 16.08 -17.08 -15.36
N VAL A 676 16.52 -16.54 -14.24
CA VAL A 676 17.70 -17.01 -13.50
C VAL A 676 17.31 -17.31 -12.07
N LYS A 677 17.80 -18.40 -11.48
CA LYS A 677 17.58 -18.60 -10.04
C LYS A 677 18.34 -17.54 -9.25
N ASP A 678 17.76 -17.05 -8.16
CA ASP A 678 18.39 -16.01 -7.32
C ASP A 678 19.75 -16.41 -6.74
N SER A 679 19.99 -17.71 -6.56
CA SER A 679 21.31 -18.27 -6.18
C SER A 679 22.31 -18.36 -7.33
N GLU A 680 21.87 -18.21 -8.58
CA GLU A 680 22.65 -18.47 -9.80
C GLU A 680 22.98 -17.19 -10.60
N GLU A 681 22.66 -15.99 -10.08
CA GLU A 681 22.86 -14.73 -10.82
C GLU A 681 24.32 -14.53 -11.27
N VAL A 682 25.28 -14.82 -10.39
CA VAL A 682 26.72 -14.66 -10.67
C VAL A 682 27.17 -15.65 -11.74
N SER A 683 26.82 -16.94 -11.58
CA SER A 683 27.18 -17.98 -12.54
C SER A 683 26.52 -17.77 -13.90
N TRP A 684 25.28 -17.27 -13.94
CA TRP A 684 24.60 -16.94 -15.19
C TRP A 684 25.28 -15.76 -15.90
N THR A 685 25.67 -14.72 -15.15
CA THR A 685 26.41 -13.58 -15.70
C THR A 685 27.74 -14.01 -16.33
N GLN A 686 28.49 -14.88 -15.64
CA GLN A 686 29.73 -15.45 -16.16
C GLN A 686 29.49 -16.31 -17.40
N HIS A 687 28.44 -17.12 -17.40
CA HIS A 687 28.06 -17.94 -18.55
C HIS A 687 27.72 -17.09 -19.78
N VAL A 688 26.96 -16.01 -19.60
CA VAL A 688 26.66 -15.05 -20.66
C VAL A 688 27.95 -14.45 -21.22
N LEU A 689 28.82 -13.90 -20.38
CA LEU A 689 30.09 -13.29 -20.81
C LEU A 689 30.95 -14.28 -21.61
N GLN A 690 31.21 -15.45 -21.04
CA GLN A 690 32.04 -16.48 -21.67
C GLN A 690 31.47 -16.92 -23.01
N SER A 691 30.15 -17.14 -23.07
CA SER A 691 29.50 -17.60 -24.30
C SER A 691 29.52 -16.54 -25.39
N ILE A 692 29.28 -15.26 -25.06
CA ILE A 692 29.37 -14.17 -26.05
C ILE A 692 30.82 -14.01 -26.51
N GLU A 693 31.81 -14.18 -25.64
CA GLU A 693 33.23 -14.14 -26.03
C GLU A 693 33.61 -15.29 -26.98
N ASP A 694 33.21 -16.52 -26.66
CA ASP A 694 33.50 -17.69 -27.50
C ASP A 694 32.79 -17.59 -28.86
N ILE A 695 31.54 -17.12 -28.87
CA ILE A 695 30.79 -16.86 -30.10
C ILE A 695 31.46 -15.75 -30.91
N ALA A 696 31.80 -14.60 -30.30
CA ALA A 696 32.50 -13.52 -30.98
C ALA A 696 33.79 -14.01 -31.65
N ARG A 697 34.60 -14.79 -30.93
CA ARG A 697 35.85 -15.38 -31.46
C ARG A 697 35.58 -16.32 -32.63
N SER A 698 34.55 -17.17 -32.53
CA SER A 698 34.16 -18.11 -33.61
C SER A 698 33.66 -17.39 -34.87
N GLU A 699 33.05 -16.22 -34.71
CA GLU A 699 32.58 -15.35 -35.79
C GLU A 699 33.67 -14.39 -36.30
N GLY A 700 34.92 -14.57 -35.87
CA GLY A 700 36.07 -13.77 -36.30
C GLY A 700 36.08 -12.33 -35.74
N ARG A 701 35.32 -12.07 -34.67
CA ARG A 701 35.30 -10.78 -33.98
C ARG A 701 36.36 -10.74 -32.88
N VAL A 702 37.11 -9.64 -32.83
CA VAL A 702 38.11 -9.39 -31.79
C VAL A 702 37.59 -8.27 -30.89
N TRP A 703 36.76 -8.66 -29.91
CA TRP A 703 36.13 -7.74 -28.99
C TRP A 703 36.58 -7.96 -27.54
N ASP A 704 36.72 -6.87 -26.79
CA ASP A 704 36.61 -6.88 -25.34
C ASP A 704 35.14 -6.84 -24.95
N ILE A 705 34.74 -7.80 -24.12
CA ILE A 705 33.34 -8.02 -23.74
C ILE A 705 33.21 -7.85 -22.23
N SER A 706 32.26 -7.03 -21.80
CA SER A 706 31.98 -6.78 -20.40
C SER A 706 30.49 -6.57 -20.15
N VAL A 707 30.04 -6.77 -18.91
CA VAL A 707 28.68 -6.41 -18.51
C VAL A 707 28.74 -4.98 -17.96
N GLU A 708 28.08 -4.04 -18.64
CA GLU A 708 27.97 -2.66 -18.19
C GLU A 708 26.92 -2.52 -17.07
N HIS A 709 25.84 -3.30 -17.15
CA HIS A 709 24.77 -3.27 -16.17
C HIS A 709 24.04 -4.60 -16.07
N MET A 710 23.56 -4.92 -14.87
CA MET A 710 22.71 -6.08 -14.61
C MET A 710 21.39 -5.61 -14.00
N GLU A 711 20.32 -5.61 -14.78
CA GLU A 711 19.01 -5.18 -14.32
C GLU A 711 18.21 -6.37 -13.76
N ARG A 712 17.76 -6.22 -12.52
CA ARG A 712 16.82 -7.13 -11.86
C ARG A 712 15.40 -6.64 -12.13
N VAL A 713 14.80 -7.11 -13.22
CA VAL A 713 13.51 -6.59 -13.72
C VAL A 713 12.36 -6.93 -12.77
N LYS A 714 12.19 -8.21 -12.45
CA LYS A 714 11.13 -8.70 -11.55
C LYS A 714 11.43 -10.11 -11.06
N TRP A 715 10.68 -10.54 -10.05
CA TRP A 715 10.50 -11.96 -9.79
C TRP A 715 9.59 -12.57 -10.86
N TYR A 716 10.04 -13.63 -11.51
CA TYR A 716 9.29 -14.37 -12.52
C TYR A 716 8.49 -15.53 -11.88
N ALA A 717 9.09 -16.20 -10.90
CA ALA A 717 8.49 -17.25 -10.09
C ALA A 717 9.22 -17.33 -8.73
N PRO A 718 8.77 -18.14 -7.75
CA PRO A 718 9.51 -18.33 -6.50
C PRO A 718 10.97 -18.72 -6.79
N ARG A 719 11.91 -17.93 -6.24
CA ARG A 719 13.37 -18.06 -6.46
C ARG A 719 13.86 -17.90 -7.89
N ILE A 720 13.00 -17.55 -8.86
CA ILE A 720 13.39 -17.29 -10.26
C ILE A 720 13.18 -15.81 -10.55
N ARG A 721 14.25 -15.13 -10.96
CA ARG A 721 14.28 -13.72 -11.30
C ARG A 721 14.42 -13.52 -12.80
N HIS A 722 13.69 -12.57 -13.36
CA HIS A 722 13.96 -12.05 -14.70
C HIS A 722 15.12 -11.04 -14.59
N LEU A 723 16.26 -11.38 -15.17
CA LEU A 723 17.43 -10.54 -15.30
C LEU A 723 17.60 -10.02 -16.73
N VAL A 724 18.24 -8.86 -16.86
CA VAL A 724 18.75 -8.35 -18.14
C VAL A 724 20.23 -7.99 -17.96
N ALA A 725 21.09 -8.64 -18.74
CA ALA A 725 22.50 -8.28 -18.84
C ALA A 725 22.69 -7.32 -20.00
N ASP A 726 23.17 -6.11 -19.71
CA ASP A 726 23.61 -5.16 -20.73
C ASP A 726 25.09 -5.44 -21.03
N VAL A 727 25.34 -6.23 -22.07
CA VAL A 727 26.67 -6.70 -22.47
C VAL A 727 27.24 -5.73 -23.50
N ARG A 728 28.38 -5.11 -23.18
CA ARG A 728 29.14 -4.25 -24.08
C ARG A 728 30.20 -5.07 -24.80
N CYS A 729 30.23 -4.95 -26.12
CA CYS A 729 31.29 -5.47 -26.98
C CYS A 729 32.03 -4.27 -27.59
N ARG A 730 33.36 -4.21 -27.47
CA ARG A 730 34.19 -3.16 -28.08
C ARG A 730 35.36 -3.78 -28.82
N ARG A 731 35.71 -3.28 -30.00
CA ARG A 731 36.92 -3.72 -30.72
C ARG A 731 38.17 -3.52 -29.86
N ARG A 732 39.00 -4.57 -29.74
CA ARG A 732 40.31 -4.47 -29.08
C ARG A 732 41.21 -3.52 -29.87
N GLY A 733 41.72 -2.49 -29.19
CA GLY A 733 42.70 -1.54 -29.76
C GLY A 733 42.18 -0.11 -30.01
N GLU A 734 41.00 0.25 -29.51
CA GLU A 734 40.49 1.63 -29.43
C GLU A 734 40.41 2.14 -27.99
#